data_AF-A0A897NAZ2-F1
#
_entry.id   AF-A0A897NAZ2-F1
#
_cell.length_a   1.000
_cell.length_b   1.000
_cell.length_c   1.000
_cell.angle_alpha   90.00
_cell.angle_beta   90.00
_cell.angle_gamma   90.00
#
_symmetry.space_group_name_H-M   'P 1'
#
loop_
_entity.id
_entity.type
_entity.pdbx_description
1 polymer ?
#
loop_
_entity_poly.entity_id
_entity_poly.type
_entity_poly.pdbx_seq_one_letter_code
_entity_poly.pdbx_strand_id
1 'polypeptide(L)'
;MTAYTFEGIVRIGNQGTDPKYVWTSVASAAFGDDELYLYTGDSATPLSDASAVEVGAGESISVGLFIDTSGLESGDYSPTLTVEAADEDPGAPGGSPGSDPEPPEETVSPLLLDSVASLLDANEQPLTDDSLIAAWAESTATNADEDGNGDAVSYPDDTDIPVVAVDGTVVGITGPFVTTDTDFANFGNEEFLLNVYDELVDGGTVLHDEGHGQFYTLSSNGGDDFQAFADYVGNNGYSYEATTDLEADLADADAVTITSPSNAFTDSELDALSTFVDGGGVVFLHDQSDFNDFDATANHNEIAAALGAGFRFNDDQILDEENNTGAPFVPTTENFNLGAFPGFFRNRDGLGLELNVTESYEVEVVDVTDGDTADVAFPDGTVDTVRIVGIDTPETGSTGERLEEYEGIDDGPALKDKADGATDYAVDELDGETVTLSFDEGEGLRGNFGRLLGFLELPDGSVYNANVIEDGWARVYDSGLGRHDRYWELEHTARASGDGIWAISDPAATPEIGDDPVEELFFPEPVAVTGPDVPVRSEGGEPLVALDADAGVAVLGGPLIEEGFESAEGGPGLDDYGVYAFLTNVIKELGDATGPVIVDGGHGQFAVDYAVSAEDTAYYMRYLEGQSTDEVDSIGLEGVVDLTSDPGPDLLDGSGEPAARALVLSTPTTALTADERAAVAEFADAGGAVVLLGTAADTDALGNFEGLLSEIGTSVGFTTNAVTDASNNLDGDEVLPTTTNFDSFPELFTAFTPDSDTG
;
A
#
# COMPACT_ATOMS: atom_id res chain seq x y z
N MET A 1 -11.14 -17.07 -51.78
CA MET A 1 -12.22 -16.86 -50.82
C MET A 1 -12.61 -18.20 -50.25
N THR A 2 -11.99 -18.52 -49.12
CA THR A 2 -12.33 -19.65 -48.28
C THR A 2 -12.86 -19.04 -46.98
N ALA A 3 -14.09 -18.53 -47.05
CA ALA A 3 -14.76 -17.90 -45.92
C ALA A 3 -15.69 -18.91 -45.23
N TYR A 4 -15.71 -18.86 -43.90
CA TYR A 4 -16.52 -19.69 -43.03
C TYR A 4 -17.35 -18.81 -42.12
N THR A 5 -18.60 -19.20 -41.92
CA THR A 5 -19.52 -18.57 -40.96
C THR A 5 -20.06 -19.63 -40.03
N PHE A 6 -19.93 -19.38 -38.74
CA PHE A 6 -20.44 -20.23 -37.68
C PHE A 6 -21.49 -19.43 -36.91
N GLU A 7 -22.65 -20.02 -36.68
CA GLU A 7 -23.82 -19.35 -36.10
C GLU A 7 -24.04 -19.81 -34.66
N GLY A 8 -24.34 -18.88 -33.75
CA GLY A 8 -24.74 -19.17 -32.37
C GLY A 8 -23.70 -19.94 -31.56
N ILE A 9 -22.45 -19.50 -31.66
CA ILE A 9 -21.29 -20.14 -31.03
C ILE A 9 -21.13 -19.67 -29.59
N VAL A 10 -21.38 -18.38 -29.37
CA VAL A 10 -21.31 -17.71 -28.08
C VAL A 10 -22.66 -17.04 -27.80
N ARG A 11 -23.09 -17.10 -26.54
CA ARG A 11 -24.25 -16.37 -26.06
C ARG A 11 -23.76 -15.36 -25.01
N ILE A 12 -23.98 -14.09 -25.27
CA ILE A 12 -23.66 -13.02 -24.32
C ILE A 12 -24.97 -12.64 -23.62
N GLY A 13 -24.99 -12.69 -22.29
CA GLY A 13 -26.17 -12.38 -21.49
C GLY A 13 -25.85 -11.31 -20.46
N ASN A 14 -26.71 -10.31 -20.34
CA ASN A 14 -26.60 -9.28 -19.32
C ASN A 14 -27.33 -9.75 -18.05
N GLN A 15 -26.58 -10.05 -16.99
CA GLN A 15 -27.12 -10.44 -15.68
C GLN A 15 -27.19 -9.28 -14.67
N GLY A 16 -26.81 -8.06 -15.09
CA GLY A 16 -26.87 -6.86 -14.27
C GLY A 16 -28.27 -6.23 -14.21
N THR A 17 -28.33 -5.01 -13.66
CA THR A 17 -29.59 -4.27 -13.44
C THR A 17 -29.96 -3.32 -14.56
N ASP A 18 -29.01 -2.93 -15.41
CA ASP A 18 -29.16 -1.89 -16.42
C ASP A 18 -28.72 -2.38 -17.81
N PRO A 19 -29.27 -1.82 -18.92
CA PRO A 19 -28.85 -2.15 -20.27
C PRO A 19 -27.37 -1.82 -20.52
N LYS A 20 -26.68 -2.64 -21.31
CA LYS A 20 -25.29 -2.39 -21.71
C LYS A 20 -25.14 -2.51 -23.23
N TYR A 21 -24.41 -1.61 -23.85
CA TYR A 21 -23.92 -1.78 -25.21
C TYR A 21 -22.81 -2.80 -25.22
N VAL A 22 -22.84 -3.75 -26.14
CA VAL A 22 -21.86 -4.83 -26.27
C VAL A 22 -21.26 -4.81 -27.66
N TRP A 23 -19.94 -4.91 -27.75
CA TRP A 23 -19.21 -5.11 -29.00
C TRP A 23 -18.02 -6.06 -28.81
N THR A 24 -17.22 -6.24 -29.86
CA THR A 24 -16.05 -7.13 -29.83
C THR A 24 -14.86 -6.52 -30.56
N SER A 25 -13.66 -6.84 -30.08
CA SER A 25 -12.38 -6.55 -30.72
C SER A 25 -11.59 -7.84 -30.94
N VAL A 26 -10.67 -7.82 -31.91
CA VAL A 26 -9.86 -8.98 -32.28
C VAL A 26 -8.39 -8.58 -32.33
N ALA A 27 -7.55 -9.26 -31.56
CA ALA A 27 -6.10 -9.14 -31.64
C ALA A 27 -5.51 -10.37 -32.34
N SER A 28 -4.88 -10.16 -33.50
CA SER A 28 -4.22 -11.25 -34.23
C SER A 28 -3.04 -10.76 -35.07
N ALA A 29 -1.92 -11.48 -34.97
CA ALA A 29 -0.80 -11.31 -35.91
C ALA A 29 -1.09 -11.92 -37.31
N ALA A 30 -2.16 -12.71 -37.45
CA ALA A 30 -2.42 -13.53 -38.64
C ALA A 30 -3.67 -13.11 -39.43
N PHE A 31 -4.64 -12.47 -38.81
CA PHE A 31 -5.90 -12.07 -39.44
C PHE A 31 -6.08 -10.55 -39.34
N GLY A 32 -6.51 -9.91 -40.42
CA GLY A 32 -7.01 -8.53 -40.37
C GLY A 32 -8.44 -8.45 -39.81
N ASP A 33 -8.86 -7.22 -39.47
CA ASP A 33 -10.17 -6.94 -38.86
C ASP A 33 -11.37 -7.31 -39.77
N ASP A 34 -11.16 -7.39 -41.09
CA ASP A 34 -12.17 -7.85 -42.06
C ASP A 34 -12.07 -9.35 -42.40
N GLU A 35 -11.09 -10.05 -41.83
CA GLU A 35 -10.82 -11.47 -42.06
C GLU A 35 -11.25 -12.35 -40.87
N LEU A 36 -11.33 -11.82 -39.65
CA LEU A 36 -11.78 -12.54 -38.45
C LEU A 36 -12.57 -11.61 -37.52
N TYR A 37 -13.85 -11.88 -37.30
CA TYR A 37 -14.67 -11.09 -36.38
C TYR A 37 -15.92 -11.84 -35.90
N LEU A 38 -16.47 -11.38 -34.79
CA LEU A 38 -17.79 -11.78 -34.31
C LEU A 38 -18.87 -10.90 -34.92
N TYR A 39 -20.09 -11.43 -35.05
CA TYR A 39 -21.23 -10.70 -35.60
C TYR A 39 -22.54 -11.11 -34.93
N THR A 40 -23.56 -10.24 -35.04
CA THR A 40 -24.94 -10.54 -34.63
C THR A 40 -25.87 -10.44 -35.83
N GLY A 41 -26.56 -11.54 -36.15
CA GLY A 41 -27.61 -11.58 -37.17
C GLY A 41 -27.15 -11.53 -38.64
N ASP A 42 -26.28 -10.59 -39.03
CA ASP A 42 -25.72 -10.45 -40.38
C ASP A 42 -24.19 -10.62 -40.37
N SER A 43 -23.71 -11.70 -40.99
CA SER A 43 -22.27 -12.01 -41.04
C SER A 43 -21.46 -11.06 -41.89
N ALA A 44 -22.08 -10.09 -42.58
CA ALA A 44 -21.37 -9.05 -43.33
C ALA A 44 -21.10 -7.79 -42.49
N THR A 45 -21.60 -7.73 -41.24
CA THR A 45 -21.42 -6.60 -40.34
C THR A 45 -20.75 -7.10 -39.06
N PRO A 46 -19.47 -6.75 -38.82
CA PRO A 46 -18.82 -7.04 -37.55
C PRO A 46 -19.61 -6.46 -36.38
N LEU A 47 -19.55 -7.12 -35.23
CA LEU A 47 -19.98 -6.58 -33.95
C LEU A 47 -18.80 -5.77 -33.39
N SER A 48 -18.63 -4.53 -33.81
CA SER A 48 -17.57 -3.62 -33.37
C SER A 48 -18.17 -2.42 -32.63
N ASP A 49 -17.33 -1.55 -32.10
CA ASP A 49 -17.68 -0.24 -31.56
C ASP A 49 -18.72 0.52 -32.42
N ALA A 50 -18.50 0.63 -33.73
CA ALA A 50 -19.38 1.32 -34.67
C ALA A 50 -20.74 0.64 -34.89
N SER A 51 -20.93 -0.58 -34.39
CA SER A 51 -22.12 -1.41 -34.56
C SER A 51 -22.52 -2.13 -33.26
N ALA A 52 -22.16 -1.55 -32.12
CA ALA A 52 -22.46 -2.09 -30.80
C ALA A 52 -23.96 -2.35 -30.62
N VAL A 53 -24.28 -3.39 -29.86
CA VAL A 53 -25.67 -3.81 -29.62
C VAL A 53 -26.00 -3.65 -28.15
N GLU A 54 -27.05 -2.87 -27.86
CA GLU A 54 -27.62 -2.77 -26.52
C GLU A 54 -28.28 -4.10 -26.11
N VAL A 55 -27.90 -4.64 -24.96
CA VAL A 55 -28.44 -5.84 -24.34
C VAL A 55 -29.09 -5.45 -23.02
N GLY A 56 -30.42 -5.52 -22.95
CA GLY A 56 -31.17 -5.18 -21.74
C GLY A 56 -30.89 -6.12 -20.55
N ALA A 57 -31.14 -5.65 -19.33
CA ALA A 57 -31.03 -6.47 -18.12
C ALA A 57 -31.86 -7.76 -18.21
N GLY A 58 -31.21 -8.92 -18.02
CA GLY A 58 -31.80 -10.25 -18.16
C GLY A 58 -31.96 -10.72 -19.61
N GLU A 59 -31.56 -9.94 -20.61
CA GLU A 59 -31.57 -10.33 -22.02
C GLU A 59 -30.25 -10.98 -22.46
N SER A 60 -30.25 -11.55 -23.65
CA SER A 60 -29.05 -12.17 -24.22
C SER A 60 -29.07 -12.15 -25.74
N ILE A 61 -27.90 -12.00 -26.34
CA ILE A 61 -27.67 -12.04 -27.77
C ILE A 61 -26.92 -13.31 -28.17
N SER A 62 -27.20 -13.78 -29.40
CA SER A 62 -26.51 -14.91 -30.01
C SER A 62 -25.48 -14.39 -31.00
N VAL A 63 -24.23 -14.82 -30.84
CA VAL A 63 -23.10 -14.30 -31.61
C VAL A 63 -22.54 -15.40 -32.52
N GLY A 64 -22.30 -15.03 -33.77
CA GLY A 64 -21.63 -15.84 -34.77
C GLY A 64 -20.18 -15.41 -34.99
N LEU A 65 -19.38 -16.25 -35.64
CA LEU A 65 -17.98 -16.00 -35.99
C LEU A 65 -17.81 -16.09 -37.51
N PHE A 66 -17.20 -15.07 -38.09
CA PHE A 66 -16.77 -15.05 -39.48
C PHE A 66 -15.25 -15.23 -39.54
N ILE A 67 -14.78 -16.07 -40.47
CA ILE A 67 -13.35 -16.28 -40.73
C ILE A 67 -13.12 -16.39 -42.23
N ASP A 68 -12.27 -15.55 -42.83
CA ASP A 68 -11.72 -15.73 -44.17
C ASP A 68 -10.25 -16.19 -44.10
N THR A 69 -9.98 -17.42 -44.53
CA THR A 69 -8.62 -17.96 -44.52
C THR A 69 -7.90 -17.78 -45.85
N SER A 70 -8.33 -16.82 -46.68
CA SER A 70 -7.80 -16.62 -48.02
C SER A 70 -6.40 -16.02 -48.00
N GLY A 71 -5.38 -16.84 -48.26
CA GLY A 71 -4.00 -16.36 -48.33
C GLY A 71 -3.15 -16.80 -47.13
N LEU A 72 -3.77 -17.45 -46.15
CA LEU A 72 -3.06 -18.08 -45.04
C LEU A 72 -2.35 -19.36 -45.47
N GLU A 73 -1.18 -19.58 -44.90
CA GLU A 73 -0.49 -20.86 -44.98
C GLU A 73 -1.19 -21.90 -44.08
N SER A 74 -0.90 -23.18 -44.30
CA SER A 74 -1.44 -24.22 -43.41
C SER A 74 -0.63 -24.24 -42.10
N GLY A 75 -1.26 -23.89 -40.99
CA GLY A 75 -0.66 -23.84 -39.66
C GLY A 75 -1.72 -23.64 -38.57
N ASP A 76 -1.25 -23.51 -37.33
CA ASP A 76 -2.07 -23.17 -36.16
C ASP A 76 -1.96 -21.67 -35.87
N TYR A 77 -3.08 -21.04 -35.55
CA TYR A 77 -3.20 -19.60 -35.30
C TYR A 77 -4.02 -19.37 -34.04
N SER A 78 -3.56 -18.46 -33.18
CA SER A 78 -4.17 -18.16 -31.86
C SER A 78 -4.59 -16.69 -31.77
N PRO A 79 -5.71 -16.29 -32.40
CA PRO A 79 -6.27 -14.95 -32.22
C PRO A 79 -6.98 -14.83 -30.86
N THR A 80 -6.92 -13.65 -30.26
CA THR A 80 -7.71 -13.29 -29.07
C THR A 80 -8.94 -12.50 -29.52
N LEU A 81 -10.12 -12.88 -29.05
CA LEU A 81 -11.36 -12.13 -29.26
C LEU A 81 -11.88 -11.66 -27.91
N THR A 82 -12.03 -10.35 -27.77
CA THR A 82 -12.52 -9.72 -26.55
C THR A 82 -13.98 -9.32 -26.74
N VAL A 83 -14.80 -9.52 -25.71
CA VAL A 83 -16.16 -8.99 -25.64
C VAL A 83 -16.12 -7.79 -24.71
N GLU A 84 -16.54 -6.64 -25.22
CA GLU A 84 -16.53 -5.37 -24.50
C GLU A 84 -17.96 -4.94 -24.21
N ALA A 85 -18.18 -4.22 -23.11
CA ALA A 85 -19.49 -3.70 -22.74
C ALA A 85 -19.41 -2.34 -22.04
N ALA A 86 -20.31 -1.41 -22.37
CA ALA A 86 -20.39 -0.08 -21.78
C ALA A 86 -21.85 0.38 -21.57
N ASP A 87 -22.05 1.42 -20.76
CA ASP A 87 -23.37 2.04 -20.57
C ASP A 87 -23.83 2.88 -21.77
N GLU A 88 -22.89 3.44 -22.52
CA GLU A 88 -23.16 4.31 -23.67
C GLU A 88 -22.80 3.65 -25.01
N ASP A 89 -23.38 4.13 -26.10
CA ASP A 89 -23.13 3.63 -27.46
C ASP A 89 -21.77 4.15 -27.97
N PRO A 90 -20.74 3.30 -28.08
CA PRO A 90 -19.41 3.74 -28.52
C PRO A 90 -19.39 4.22 -29.98
N GLY A 91 -20.42 3.91 -30.78
CA GLY A 91 -20.54 4.33 -32.18
C GLY A 91 -21.32 5.63 -32.39
N ALA A 92 -21.81 6.29 -31.32
CA ALA A 92 -22.63 7.49 -31.46
C ALA A 92 -21.80 8.68 -32.01
N PRO A 93 -22.23 9.33 -33.11
CA PRO A 93 -21.46 10.42 -33.70
C PRO A 93 -21.51 11.67 -32.83
N GLY A 94 -20.44 11.87 -32.05
CA GLY A 94 -20.02 13.15 -31.48
C GLY A 94 -20.83 13.60 -30.28
N GLY A 95 -20.17 13.56 -29.12
CA GLY A 95 -20.60 14.17 -27.88
C GLY A 95 -21.01 15.63 -28.04
N SER A 96 -21.82 16.05 -27.08
CA SER A 96 -22.16 17.46 -26.88
C SER A 96 -20.86 18.28 -26.78
N PRO A 97 -20.76 19.48 -27.38
CA PRO A 97 -19.59 20.32 -27.17
C PRO A 97 -19.56 20.73 -25.68
N GLY A 98 -18.60 20.18 -24.94
CA GLY A 98 -18.37 20.46 -23.52
C GLY A 98 -18.45 19.25 -22.58
N SER A 99 -17.98 18.06 -22.99
CA SER A 99 -17.56 17.04 -22.02
C SER A 99 -16.08 17.26 -21.74
N ASP A 100 -15.76 17.55 -20.48
CA ASP A 100 -14.39 17.60 -19.99
C ASP A 100 -13.68 16.26 -20.32
N PRO A 101 -12.38 16.28 -20.64
CA PRO A 101 -11.64 15.06 -20.93
C PRO A 101 -11.75 14.08 -19.75
N GLU A 102 -12.04 12.80 -20.03
CA GLU A 102 -12.10 11.79 -18.97
C GLU A 102 -10.71 11.61 -18.34
N PRO A 103 -10.64 11.50 -17.00
CA PRO A 103 -9.39 11.22 -16.31
C PRO A 103 -8.84 9.85 -16.74
N PRO A 104 -7.50 9.67 -16.73
CA PRO A 104 -6.90 8.39 -17.09
C PRO A 104 -7.29 7.28 -16.10
N GLU A 105 -7.31 6.03 -16.55
CA GLU A 105 -7.60 4.87 -15.69
C GLU A 105 -6.52 4.66 -14.62
N GLU A 106 -5.27 4.95 -14.98
CA GLU A 106 -4.12 5.00 -14.06
C GLU A 106 -3.34 6.29 -14.28
N THR A 107 -2.95 6.92 -13.18
CA THR A 107 -2.08 8.10 -13.22
C THR A 107 -0.61 7.71 -13.07
N VAL A 108 0.28 8.61 -13.49
CA VAL A 108 1.69 8.55 -13.08
C VAL A 108 1.80 8.46 -11.55
N SER A 109 2.88 7.85 -11.05
CA SER A 109 3.26 7.88 -9.63
C SER A 109 3.37 9.32 -9.09
N PRO A 110 3.35 9.54 -7.76
CA PRO A 110 3.52 10.88 -7.18
C PRO A 110 4.67 11.66 -7.80
N LEU A 111 4.55 12.97 -7.84
CA LEU A 111 5.64 13.85 -8.27
C LEU A 111 6.53 14.21 -7.09
N LEU A 112 7.84 14.04 -7.24
CA LEU A 112 8.86 14.52 -6.32
C LEU A 112 9.17 15.99 -6.61
N LEU A 113 9.19 16.81 -5.57
CA LEU A 113 9.35 18.26 -5.68
C LEU A 113 10.58 18.74 -4.90
N ASP A 114 11.78 18.48 -5.42
CA ASP A 114 13.03 18.98 -4.82
C ASP A 114 13.27 20.45 -5.18
N SER A 115 13.58 21.27 -4.16
CA SER A 115 14.00 22.66 -4.32
C SER A 115 12.98 23.49 -5.11
N VAL A 116 11.69 23.33 -4.77
CA VAL A 116 10.56 23.98 -5.45
C VAL A 116 10.09 25.27 -4.76
N ALA A 117 9.77 26.26 -5.57
CA ALA A 117 9.02 27.46 -5.18
C ALA A 117 7.52 27.28 -5.49
N SER A 118 6.69 28.20 -5.04
CA SER A 118 5.28 28.30 -5.47
C SER A 118 5.11 29.20 -6.69
N LEU A 119 3.96 29.10 -7.36
CA LEU A 119 3.62 29.97 -8.49
C LEU A 119 2.68 31.10 -8.07
N LEU A 120 2.75 32.27 -8.72
CA LEU A 120 1.88 33.43 -8.53
C LEU A 120 1.12 33.76 -9.81
N ASP A 121 0.08 34.58 -9.70
CA ASP A 121 -0.56 35.19 -10.85
C ASP A 121 0.31 36.31 -11.46
N ALA A 122 -0.04 36.75 -12.66
CA ALA A 122 0.65 37.85 -13.35
C ALA A 122 0.68 39.20 -12.57
N ASN A 123 -0.06 39.33 -11.46
CA ASN A 123 -0.10 40.53 -10.61
C ASN A 123 0.66 40.34 -9.28
N GLU A 124 1.47 39.29 -9.14
CA GLU A 124 2.23 38.96 -7.93
C GLU A 124 1.31 38.64 -6.74
N GLN A 125 0.18 37.95 -6.99
CA GLN A 125 -0.76 37.46 -5.97
C GLN A 125 -0.86 35.93 -6.05
N PRO A 126 -1.38 35.25 -5.01
CA PRO A 126 -1.63 33.80 -5.07
C PRO A 126 -2.42 33.41 -6.33
N LEU A 127 -1.86 32.47 -7.10
CA LEU A 127 -2.45 31.90 -8.30
C LEU A 127 -3.57 30.93 -7.88
N THR A 128 -4.80 31.27 -8.28
CA THR A 128 -6.03 30.54 -7.93
C THR A 128 -6.91 30.26 -9.15
N ASP A 129 -6.34 30.41 -10.35
CA ASP A 129 -7.02 30.09 -11.59
C ASP A 129 -6.67 28.66 -11.99
N ASP A 130 -7.51 27.70 -11.58
CA ASP A 130 -7.33 26.27 -11.84
C ASP A 130 -7.21 25.94 -13.33
N SER A 131 -7.67 26.82 -14.23
CA SER A 131 -7.50 26.60 -15.67
C SER A 131 -6.05 26.74 -16.15
N LEU A 132 -5.17 27.28 -15.30
CA LEU A 132 -3.74 27.40 -15.55
C LEU A 132 -2.92 26.39 -14.72
N ILE A 133 -3.48 25.76 -13.69
CA ILE A 133 -2.70 24.97 -12.72
C ILE A 133 -2.83 23.48 -13.05
N ALA A 134 -1.71 22.82 -13.33
CA ALA A 134 -1.70 21.38 -13.61
C ALA A 134 -1.58 20.54 -12.32
N ALA A 135 -0.77 20.97 -11.35
CA ALA A 135 -0.58 20.29 -10.08
C ALA A 135 -0.37 21.29 -8.94
N TRP A 136 -0.78 20.91 -7.75
CA TRP A 136 -0.53 21.61 -6.48
C TRP A 136 0.38 20.76 -5.59
N ALA A 137 1.01 21.37 -4.60
CA ALA A 137 1.52 20.63 -3.45
C ALA A 137 0.34 20.06 -2.63
N GLU A 138 0.63 19.10 -1.75
CA GLU A 138 -0.37 18.58 -0.81
C GLU A 138 -0.86 19.68 0.14
N SER A 139 -2.09 19.53 0.64
CA SER A 139 -2.74 20.55 1.48
C SER A 139 -2.04 20.81 2.82
N THR A 140 -1.13 19.92 3.22
CA THR A 140 -0.25 20.02 4.39
C THR A 140 0.96 20.90 4.16
N ALA A 141 1.29 21.19 2.89
CA ALA A 141 2.45 21.97 2.52
C ALA A 141 2.27 23.46 2.89
N THR A 142 3.39 24.12 3.17
CA THR A 142 3.47 25.54 3.48
C THR A 142 4.58 26.19 2.66
N ASN A 143 4.46 27.48 2.36
CA ASN A 143 5.54 28.23 1.72
C ASN A 143 6.25 29.18 2.70
N ALA A 144 7.58 29.24 2.60
CA ALA A 144 8.45 29.99 3.49
C ALA A 144 9.42 30.90 2.71
N ASP A 145 9.73 32.06 3.29
CA ASP A 145 10.80 32.98 2.88
C ASP A 145 12.09 32.54 3.60
N GLU A 146 12.85 31.64 3.00
CA GLU A 146 14.03 31.00 3.61
C GLU A 146 15.27 31.90 3.52
N ASP A 147 15.38 32.74 2.50
CA ASP A 147 16.50 33.69 2.37
C ASP A 147 16.34 34.94 3.28
N GLY A 148 15.11 35.22 3.71
CA GLY A 148 14.73 36.26 4.66
C GLY A 148 14.84 37.68 4.11
N ASN A 149 14.83 37.85 2.78
CA ASN A 149 14.94 39.13 2.12
C ASN A 149 13.57 39.87 2.05
N GLY A 150 12.46 39.11 2.15
CA GLY A 150 11.10 39.63 2.27
C GLY A 150 10.36 39.90 0.96
N ASP A 151 10.71 39.25 -0.13
CA ASP A 151 10.01 39.29 -1.43
C ASP A 151 9.13 38.06 -1.73
N ALA A 152 9.16 37.02 -0.89
CA ALA A 152 8.18 35.93 -0.90
C ALA A 152 6.74 36.41 -0.68
N VAL A 153 5.80 35.85 -1.45
CA VAL A 153 4.36 36.02 -1.24
C VAL A 153 3.78 34.80 -0.54
N SER A 154 3.35 34.93 0.72
CA SER A 154 2.75 33.81 1.46
C SER A 154 1.37 33.41 0.91
N TYR A 155 1.15 32.11 0.77
CA TYR A 155 -0.17 31.54 0.52
C TYR A 155 -1.00 31.48 1.81
N PRO A 156 -2.33 31.69 1.75
CA PRO A 156 -3.22 31.43 2.88
C PRO A 156 -3.31 29.94 3.24
N ASP A 157 -3.45 29.62 4.53
CA ASP A 157 -3.57 28.24 5.04
C ASP A 157 -4.70 27.40 4.40
N ASP A 158 -5.70 28.02 3.76
CA ASP A 158 -6.84 27.35 3.12
C ASP A 158 -6.79 27.38 1.58
N THR A 159 -5.61 27.62 1.01
CA THR A 159 -5.39 27.71 -0.45
C THR A 159 -4.25 26.80 -0.87
N ASP A 160 -4.53 25.83 -1.73
CA ASP A 160 -3.53 24.92 -2.28
C ASP A 160 -2.44 25.69 -3.05
N ILE A 161 -1.20 25.23 -2.92
CA ILE A 161 0.00 25.91 -3.43
C ILE A 161 0.34 25.33 -4.82
N PRO A 162 0.24 26.09 -5.92
CA PRO A 162 0.51 25.58 -7.27
C PRO A 162 2.00 25.35 -7.53
N VAL A 163 2.34 24.21 -8.12
CA VAL A 163 3.73 23.79 -8.43
C VAL A 163 3.98 23.58 -9.94
N VAL A 164 2.91 23.42 -10.72
CA VAL A 164 3.01 23.42 -12.18
C VAL A 164 1.89 24.25 -12.79
N ALA A 165 2.21 25.17 -13.69
CA ALA A 165 1.25 25.96 -14.44
C ALA A 165 1.49 25.93 -15.96
N VAL A 166 0.41 26.00 -16.73
CA VAL A 166 0.41 26.02 -18.20
C VAL A 166 -0.50 27.13 -18.71
N ASP A 167 0.06 28.06 -19.48
CA ASP A 167 -0.70 29.07 -20.22
C ASP A 167 -0.38 28.99 -21.71
N GLY A 168 -1.25 28.30 -22.46
CA GLY A 168 -1.05 28.05 -23.88
C GLY A 168 0.18 27.18 -24.13
N THR A 169 1.23 27.75 -24.72
CA THR A 169 2.50 27.06 -24.99
C THR A 169 3.64 27.51 -24.07
N VAL A 170 3.30 28.13 -22.92
CA VAL A 170 4.26 28.48 -21.88
C VAL A 170 3.97 27.63 -20.64
N VAL A 171 4.95 26.85 -20.23
CA VAL A 171 4.87 25.91 -19.11
C VAL A 171 5.83 26.36 -18.02
N GLY A 172 5.32 26.53 -16.80
CA GLY A 172 6.10 26.82 -15.60
C GLY A 172 6.09 25.62 -14.68
N ILE A 173 7.28 25.10 -14.39
CA ILE A 173 7.51 23.98 -13.49
C ILE A 173 8.45 24.48 -12.40
N THR A 174 8.13 24.16 -11.16
CA THR A 174 8.97 24.50 -10.02
C THR A 174 9.97 23.37 -9.79
N GLY A 175 11.22 23.70 -9.51
CA GLY A 175 12.34 22.80 -9.31
C GLY A 175 13.04 22.36 -10.60
N PRO A 176 14.22 21.75 -10.46
CA PRO A 176 14.91 21.12 -11.58
C PRO A 176 14.15 19.89 -12.12
N PHE A 177 13.27 19.30 -11.30
CA PHE A 177 12.16 18.39 -11.64
C PHE A 177 12.50 17.02 -12.27
N VAL A 178 13.49 16.92 -13.15
CA VAL A 178 13.89 15.68 -13.87
C VAL A 178 15.41 15.58 -13.99
N THR A 179 16.13 15.94 -12.94
CA THR A 179 17.58 15.72 -12.89
C THR A 179 17.90 14.23 -12.86
N THR A 180 19.09 13.87 -13.32
CA THR A 180 19.55 12.47 -13.40
C THR A 180 19.53 11.75 -12.05
N ASP A 181 19.60 12.48 -10.94
CA ASP A 181 19.49 11.94 -9.58
C ASP A 181 18.07 11.94 -8.99
N THR A 182 17.05 12.29 -9.78
CA THR A 182 15.65 12.09 -9.40
C THR A 182 15.34 10.59 -9.30
N ASP A 183 14.62 10.19 -8.26
CA ASP A 183 14.22 8.80 -8.03
C ASP A 183 13.04 8.40 -8.93
N PHE A 184 13.32 8.17 -10.21
CA PHE A 184 12.33 7.74 -11.20
C PHE A 184 11.78 6.32 -10.94
N ALA A 185 12.33 5.57 -9.97
CA ALA A 185 11.79 4.27 -9.60
C ALA A 185 10.51 4.39 -8.75
N ASN A 186 10.35 5.50 -8.03
CA ASN A 186 9.22 5.73 -7.12
C ASN A 186 8.36 6.94 -7.49
N PHE A 187 8.85 7.83 -8.37
CA PHE A 187 8.17 9.08 -8.73
C PHE A 187 8.03 9.25 -10.25
N GLY A 188 6.88 9.75 -10.70
CA GLY A 188 6.51 9.81 -12.12
C GLY A 188 6.92 11.09 -12.85
N ASN A 189 7.99 11.75 -12.40
CA ASN A 189 8.40 13.08 -12.89
C ASN A 189 8.72 13.10 -14.39
N GLU A 190 9.48 12.11 -14.87
CA GLU A 190 9.85 11.95 -16.27
C GLU A 190 8.66 11.57 -17.15
N GLU A 191 7.77 10.72 -16.64
CA GLU A 191 6.55 10.33 -17.33
C GLU A 191 5.62 11.53 -17.51
N PHE A 192 5.39 12.29 -16.43
CA PHE A 192 4.63 13.54 -16.45
C PHE A 192 5.22 14.51 -17.47
N LEU A 193 6.52 14.78 -17.41
CA LEU A 193 7.11 15.78 -18.30
C LEU A 193 7.06 15.34 -19.76
N LEU A 194 7.24 14.04 -20.05
CA LEU A 194 7.06 13.51 -21.39
C LEU A 194 5.58 13.57 -21.85
N ASN A 195 4.60 13.32 -20.97
CA ASN A 195 3.18 13.54 -21.28
C ASN A 195 2.92 15.01 -21.68
N VAL A 196 3.49 15.98 -20.97
CA VAL A 196 3.36 17.41 -21.31
C VAL A 196 4.03 17.70 -22.67
N TYR A 197 5.18 17.08 -22.94
CA TYR A 197 5.86 17.22 -24.24
C TYR A 197 5.01 16.64 -25.38
N ASP A 198 4.38 15.48 -25.18
CA ASP A 198 3.53 14.86 -26.20
C ASP A 198 2.29 15.71 -26.50
N GLU A 199 1.64 16.27 -25.47
CA GLU A 199 0.41 17.03 -25.63
C GLU A 199 0.65 18.44 -26.22
N LEU A 200 1.79 19.09 -25.89
CA LEU A 200 2.07 20.47 -26.32
C LEU A 200 2.99 20.56 -27.55
N VAL A 201 3.91 19.61 -27.73
CA VAL A 201 4.93 19.64 -28.78
C VAL A 201 4.62 18.64 -29.91
N ASP A 202 4.15 17.43 -29.57
CA ASP A 202 3.86 16.32 -30.52
C ASP A 202 5.10 15.86 -31.33
N GLY A 203 6.23 15.65 -30.64
CA GLY A 203 7.51 15.25 -31.20
C GLY A 203 8.30 16.38 -31.88
N GLY A 204 9.63 16.30 -31.87
CA GLY A 204 10.47 17.32 -32.53
C GLY A 204 11.78 17.61 -31.82
N THR A 205 12.32 18.81 -32.07
CA THR A 205 13.57 19.28 -31.45
C THR A 205 13.28 20.12 -30.22
N VAL A 206 13.85 19.72 -29.08
CA VAL A 206 13.85 20.46 -27.83
C VAL A 206 15.24 21.04 -27.60
N LEU A 207 15.31 22.36 -27.45
CA LEU A 207 16.55 23.04 -27.12
C LEU A 207 16.66 23.22 -25.60
N HIS A 208 17.81 22.89 -25.02
CA HIS A 208 18.14 23.21 -23.63
C HIS A 208 19.04 24.43 -23.61
N ASP A 209 18.59 25.51 -22.97
CA ASP A 209 19.39 26.73 -22.87
C ASP A 209 20.58 26.52 -21.92
N GLU A 210 21.79 26.74 -22.43
CA GLU A 210 23.03 26.82 -21.65
C GLU A 210 23.74 28.17 -21.89
N GLY A 211 23.06 29.12 -22.53
CA GLY A 211 23.58 30.44 -22.90
C GLY A 211 23.57 31.46 -21.75
N HIS A 212 22.74 31.23 -20.73
CA HIS A 212 22.45 32.21 -19.68
C HIS A 212 22.95 31.79 -18.29
N GLY A 213 23.89 30.85 -18.25
CA GLY A 213 24.60 30.46 -17.02
C GLY A 213 23.79 29.54 -16.12
N GLN A 214 23.09 28.60 -16.74
CA GLN A 214 22.39 27.49 -16.10
C GLN A 214 23.35 26.62 -15.30
N PHE A 215 22.90 26.16 -14.14
CA PHE A 215 23.59 25.13 -13.35
C PHE A 215 23.21 23.73 -13.83
N TYR A 216 21.91 23.50 -14.06
CA TYR A 216 21.38 22.27 -14.64
C TYR A 216 21.59 22.31 -16.15
N THR A 217 22.53 21.50 -16.62
CA THR A 217 22.93 21.42 -18.04
C THR A 217 22.59 20.05 -18.61
N LEU A 218 22.78 19.86 -19.92
CA LEU A 218 22.75 18.53 -20.52
C LEU A 218 24.04 17.74 -20.33
N SER A 219 25.08 18.36 -19.80
CA SER A 219 26.35 17.67 -19.53
C SER A 219 26.43 17.20 -18.09
N SER A 220 27.01 16.01 -17.88
CA SER A 220 27.09 15.41 -16.55
C SER A 220 27.65 16.36 -15.49
N ASN A 221 26.87 16.57 -14.43
CA ASN A 221 27.18 17.43 -13.29
C ASN A 221 26.92 16.73 -11.95
N GLY A 222 27.15 15.42 -11.89
CA GLY A 222 27.08 14.67 -10.64
C GLY A 222 25.67 14.40 -10.13
N GLY A 223 24.67 14.35 -11.01
CA GLY A 223 23.25 14.18 -10.67
C GLY A 223 22.42 15.36 -11.16
N ASP A 224 22.94 16.57 -10.93
CA ASP A 224 22.37 17.87 -11.28
C ASP A 224 22.39 18.20 -12.80
N ASP A 225 22.01 17.24 -13.63
CA ASP A 225 21.99 17.36 -15.09
C ASP A 225 20.83 16.58 -15.71
N PHE A 226 20.41 16.99 -16.90
CA PHE A 226 19.21 16.46 -17.57
C PHE A 226 19.51 15.27 -18.51
N GLN A 227 20.66 14.60 -18.42
CA GLN A 227 21.02 13.54 -19.37
C GLN A 227 20.06 12.37 -19.36
N ALA A 228 19.69 11.84 -18.19
CA ALA A 228 18.80 10.70 -18.10
C ALA A 228 17.45 11.00 -18.77
N PHE A 229 16.87 12.16 -18.46
CA PHE A 229 15.64 12.62 -19.08
C PHE A 229 15.80 12.86 -20.60
N ALA A 230 16.90 13.48 -21.03
CA ALA A 230 17.19 13.70 -22.46
C ALA A 230 17.29 12.39 -23.25
N ASP A 231 17.90 11.35 -22.68
CA ASP A 231 17.96 10.02 -23.26
C ASP A 231 16.57 9.36 -23.29
N TYR A 232 15.77 9.50 -22.21
CA TYR A 232 14.40 9.01 -22.12
C TYR A 232 13.49 9.60 -23.20
N VAL A 233 13.42 10.93 -23.32
CA VAL A 233 12.62 11.58 -24.36
C VAL A 233 13.18 11.33 -25.77
N GLY A 234 14.50 11.13 -25.88
CA GLY A 234 15.16 10.72 -27.12
C GLY A 234 14.67 9.35 -27.63
N ASN A 235 14.51 8.40 -26.71
CA ASN A 235 13.93 7.09 -27.02
C ASN A 235 12.43 7.18 -27.37
N ASN A 236 11.77 8.24 -26.93
CA ASN A 236 10.36 8.54 -27.19
C ASN A 236 10.14 9.51 -28.38
N GLY A 237 11.14 9.69 -29.25
CA GLY A 237 10.96 10.34 -30.55
C GLY A 237 11.34 11.82 -30.61
N TYR A 238 11.92 12.38 -29.55
CA TYR A 238 12.45 13.74 -29.53
C TYR A 238 13.95 13.78 -29.89
N SER A 239 14.43 14.93 -30.33
CA SER A 239 15.85 15.27 -30.26
C SER A 239 16.05 16.36 -29.22
N TYR A 240 16.90 16.12 -28.24
CA TYR A 240 17.13 17.04 -27.13
C TYR A 240 18.58 17.55 -27.20
N GLU A 241 18.76 18.86 -27.44
CA GLU A 241 20.05 19.45 -27.79
C GLU A 241 20.35 20.72 -26.97
N ALA A 242 21.58 20.86 -26.48
CA ALA A 242 22.00 22.10 -25.81
C ALA A 242 22.27 23.22 -26.83
N THR A 243 21.88 24.44 -26.49
CA THR A 243 22.20 25.66 -27.25
C THR A 243 22.78 26.74 -26.34
N THR A 244 23.58 27.63 -26.94
CA THR A 244 24.08 28.85 -26.28
C THR A 244 23.71 30.12 -27.07
N ASP A 245 22.87 29.98 -28.11
CA ASP A 245 22.47 31.06 -29.03
C ASP A 245 21.02 30.84 -29.49
N LEU A 246 20.07 31.09 -28.58
CA LEU A 246 18.64 30.89 -28.83
C LEU A 246 18.14 31.67 -30.05
N GLU A 247 18.62 32.90 -30.28
CA GLU A 247 18.23 33.70 -31.44
C GLU A 247 18.57 33.01 -32.78
N ALA A 248 19.65 32.22 -32.81
CA ALA A 248 20.08 31.50 -34.01
C ALA A 248 19.34 30.16 -34.18
N ASP A 249 19.03 29.47 -33.09
CA ASP A 249 18.63 28.06 -33.12
C ASP A 249 17.12 27.83 -32.98
N LEU A 250 16.35 28.77 -32.39
CA LEU A 250 14.89 28.64 -32.18
C LEU A 250 14.10 28.40 -33.48
N ALA A 251 14.62 28.80 -34.64
CA ALA A 251 13.92 28.63 -35.92
C ALA A 251 13.82 27.16 -36.39
N ASP A 252 14.68 26.28 -35.87
CA ASP A 252 14.73 24.85 -36.18
C ASP A 252 14.23 23.98 -35.00
N ALA A 253 13.71 24.61 -33.94
CA ALA A 253 13.22 23.97 -32.73
C ALA A 253 11.68 23.95 -32.66
N ASP A 254 11.15 23.03 -31.86
CA ASP A 254 9.73 22.89 -31.56
C ASP A 254 9.44 23.27 -30.09
N ALA A 255 10.42 23.06 -29.21
CA ALA A 255 10.38 23.55 -27.84
C ALA A 255 11.75 24.05 -27.32
N VAL A 256 11.73 24.81 -26.23
CA VAL A 256 12.92 25.21 -25.48
C VAL A 256 12.69 25.01 -23.97
N THR A 257 13.67 24.42 -23.30
CA THR A 257 13.75 24.27 -21.84
C THR A 257 14.77 25.27 -21.29
N ILE A 258 14.34 26.07 -20.32
CA ILE A 258 15.14 27.09 -19.65
C ILE A 258 15.07 26.84 -18.13
N THR A 259 16.15 26.27 -17.59
CA THR A 259 16.38 26.15 -16.13
C THR A 259 16.93 27.47 -15.58
N SER A 260 16.90 27.67 -14.24
CA SER A 260 17.22 28.95 -13.56
C SER A 260 18.43 29.69 -14.17
N PRO A 261 18.19 30.77 -14.93
CA PRO A 261 19.24 31.47 -15.64
C PRO A 261 19.90 32.49 -14.73
N SER A 262 21.19 32.33 -14.42
CA SER A 262 21.93 33.29 -13.61
C SER A 262 22.16 34.66 -14.29
N ASN A 263 21.98 34.74 -15.61
CA ASN A 263 22.11 35.97 -16.39
C ASN A 263 20.77 36.36 -17.03
N ALA A 264 20.45 37.65 -16.98
CA ALA A 264 19.27 38.20 -17.63
C ALA A 264 19.33 38.07 -19.16
N PHE A 265 18.17 37.82 -19.76
CA PHE A 265 17.98 37.79 -21.20
C PHE A 265 17.98 39.22 -21.76
N THR A 266 18.47 39.39 -22.98
CA THR A 266 18.41 40.68 -23.67
C THR A 266 17.02 40.92 -24.29
N ASP A 267 16.67 42.19 -24.51
CA ASP A 267 15.43 42.56 -25.21
C ASP A 267 15.24 41.79 -26.54
N SER A 268 16.32 41.48 -27.26
CA SER A 268 16.26 40.73 -28.53
C SER A 268 15.98 39.25 -28.35
N GLU A 269 16.53 38.62 -27.31
CA GLU A 269 16.23 37.22 -26.96
C GLU A 269 14.78 37.09 -26.48
N LEU A 270 14.29 38.02 -25.66
CA LEU A 270 12.89 38.07 -25.23
C LEU A 270 11.94 38.26 -26.44
N ASP A 271 12.26 39.15 -27.38
CA ASP A 271 11.50 39.32 -28.63
C ASP A 271 11.52 38.04 -29.49
N ALA A 272 12.63 37.29 -29.48
CA ALA A 272 12.76 36.03 -30.22
C ALA A 272 11.91 34.91 -29.60
N LEU A 273 11.94 34.75 -28.26
CA LEU A 273 11.08 33.81 -27.54
C LEU A 273 9.60 34.14 -27.71
N SER A 274 9.22 35.42 -27.63
CA SER A 274 7.84 35.86 -27.89
C SER A 274 7.41 35.54 -29.31
N THR A 275 8.29 35.74 -30.31
CA THR A 275 8.02 35.36 -31.71
C THR A 275 7.91 33.84 -31.89
N PHE A 276 8.69 33.07 -31.13
CA PHE A 276 8.66 31.61 -31.14
C PHE A 276 7.33 31.07 -30.60
N VAL A 277 6.88 31.57 -29.45
CA VAL A 277 5.57 31.26 -28.85
C VAL A 277 4.42 31.68 -29.77
N ASP A 278 4.46 32.88 -30.35
CA ASP A 278 3.48 33.34 -31.37
C ASP A 278 3.44 32.42 -32.61
N GLY A 279 4.54 31.72 -32.89
CA GLY A 279 4.70 30.74 -33.95
C GLY A 279 4.18 29.34 -33.62
N GLY A 280 3.79 29.09 -32.36
CA GLY A 280 3.38 27.78 -31.84
C GLY A 280 4.49 26.99 -31.15
N GLY A 281 5.69 27.57 -30.99
CA GLY A 281 6.75 26.95 -30.21
C GLY A 281 6.43 26.92 -28.71
N VAL A 282 6.97 25.92 -28.00
CA VAL A 282 6.69 25.69 -26.58
C VAL A 282 7.89 26.10 -25.71
N VAL A 283 7.64 26.82 -24.62
CA VAL A 283 8.68 27.26 -23.68
C VAL A 283 8.42 26.62 -22.32
N PHE A 284 9.39 25.85 -21.82
CA PHE A 284 9.42 25.26 -20.50
C PHE A 284 10.36 26.04 -19.60
N LEU A 285 9.85 26.55 -18.49
CA LEU A 285 10.58 27.32 -17.49
C LEU A 285 10.65 26.49 -16.20
N HIS A 286 11.87 26.14 -15.77
CA HIS A 286 12.14 25.40 -14.53
C HIS A 286 12.81 26.31 -13.51
N ASP A 287 12.07 26.75 -12.51
CA ASP A 287 12.48 27.76 -11.52
C ASP A 287 12.72 27.12 -10.15
N GLN A 288 13.83 27.44 -9.49
CA GLN A 288 14.24 26.84 -8.21
C GLN A 288 13.79 27.68 -7.02
N SER A 289 13.68 27.06 -5.85
CA SER A 289 13.41 27.76 -4.59
C SER A 289 14.51 28.76 -4.18
N ASP A 290 14.12 29.69 -3.32
CA ASP A 290 14.96 30.76 -2.74
C ASP A 290 16.08 30.26 -1.79
N PHE A 291 16.25 28.94 -1.64
CA PHE A 291 17.25 28.35 -0.74
C PHE A 291 18.70 28.76 -1.11
N ASN A 292 19.27 29.69 -0.35
CA ASN A 292 20.56 30.37 -0.59
C ASN A 292 20.60 31.40 -1.75
N ASP A 293 19.46 31.93 -2.22
CA ASP A 293 19.38 33.03 -3.21
C ASP A 293 20.02 32.63 -4.57
N PHE A 294 19.68 31.42 -5.05
CA PHE A 294 20.14 30.85 -6.33
C PHE A 294 19.01 30.60 -7.35
N ASP A 295 17.77 30.79 -6.92
CA ASP A 295 16.49 30.74 -7.65
C ASP A 295 16.53 31.47 -9.01
N ALA A 296 17.14 32.66 -9.04
CA ALA A 296 17.14 33.57 -10.18
C ALA A 296 15.73 33.94 -10.68
N THR A 297 14.73 33.91 -9.78
CA THR A 297 13.29 34.12 -10.04
C THR A 297 13.03 35.36 -10.88
N ALA A 298 13.78 36.45 -10.63
CA ALA A 298 13.65 37.70 -11.36
C ALA A 298 13.88 37.57 -12.88
N ASN A 299 14.84 36.73 -13.31
CA ASN A 299 15.14 36.53 -14.72
C ASN A 299 14.06 35.67 -15.40
N HIS A 300 13.59 34.61 -14.74
CA HIS A 300 12.47 33.80 -15.24
C HIS A 300 11.18 34.62 -15.34
N ASN A 301 10.91 35.45 -14.35
CA ASN A 301 9.75 36.33 -14.33
C ASN A 301 9.81 37.45 -15.38
N GLU A 302 10.99 37.82 -15.88
CA GLU A 302 11.15 38.69 -17.05
C GLU A 302 10.76 37.97 -18.34
N ILE A 303 11.13 36.69 -18.49
CA ILE A 303 10.72 35.82 -19.61
C ILE A 303 9.20 35.62 -19.58
N ALA A 304 8.63 35.16 -18.47
CA ALA A 304 7.19 34.93 -18.32
C ALA A 304 6.38 36.20 -18.66
N ALA A 305 6.84 37.37 -18.21
CA ALA A 305 6.21 38.64 -18.55
C ALA A 305 6.32 39.01 -20.04
N ALA A 306 7.45 38.73 -20.69
CA ALA A 306 7.64 38.96 -22.12
C ALA A 306 6.77 38.04 -23.00
N LEU A 307 6.56 36.80 -22.55
CA LEU A 307 5.68 35.82 -23.20
C LEU A 307 4.19 36.06 -22.89
N GLY A 308 3.89 36.86 -21.87
CA GLY A 308 2.53 37.19 -21.46
C GLY A 308 1.83 36.07 -20.70
N ALA A 309 2.59 35.22 -19.99
CA ALA A 309 2.06 34.13 -19.19
C ALA A 309 1.16 34.66 -18.06
N GLY A 310 0.06 33.93 -17.80
CA GLY A 310 -0.88 34.19 -16.70
C GLY A 310 -0.31 33.89 -15.31
N PHE A 311 0.84 33.23 -15.25
CA PHE A 311 1.57 32.89 -14.03
C PHE A 311 2.94 33.57 -13.95
N ARG A 312 3.51 33.54 -12.75
CA ARG A 312 4.86 34.00 -12.36
C ARG A 312 5.42 33.02 -11.33
N PHE A 313 6.73 33.06 -11.11
CA PHE A 313 7.37 32.31 -10.03
C PHE A 313 7.44 33.17 -8.76
N ASN A 314 7.20 32.54 -7.61
CA ASN A 314 7.37 33.16 -6.29
C ASN A 314 8.82 33.00 -5.84
N ASP A 315 9.28 33.93 -5.01
CA ASP A 315 10.62 33.87 -4.43
C ASP A 315 10.51 33.24 -3.04
N ASP A 316 10.25 31.94 -2.99
CA ASP A 316 9.99 31.18 -1.75
C ASP A 316 10.44 29.71 -1.86
N GLN A 317 10.26 28.96 -0.77
CA GLN A 317 10.42 27.52 -0.72
C GLN A 317 9.16 26.84 -0.17
N ILE A 318 8.73 25.77 -0.82
CA ILE A 318 7.64 24.91 -0.30
C ILE A 318 8.24 23.84 0.63
N LEU A 319 7.58 23.64 1.78
CA LEU A 319 7.92 22.66 2.80
C LEU A 319 6.69 21.83 3.18
N ASP A 320 6.86 20.53 3.38
CA ASP A 320 5.81 19.63 3.86
C ASP A 320 6.39 18.62 4.87
N GLU A 321 5.89 18.59 6.10
CA GLU A 321 6.37 17.67 7.15
C GLU A 321 5.75 16.27 7.06
N GLU A 322 4.66 16.11 6.30
CA GLU A 322 3.86 14.88 6.22
C GLU A 322 4.09 14.15 4.90
N ASN A 323 4.05 14.86 3.77
CA ASN A 323 4.17 14.29 2.43
C ASN A 323 5.52 14.66 1.80
N ASN A 324 6.57 13.91 2.13
CA ASN A 324 7.94 14.16 1.67
C ASN A 324 8.79 12.88 1.60
N THR A 325 9.99 12.98 1.05
CA THR A 325 10.94 11.85 0.88
C THR A 325 11.80 11.54 2.12
N GLY A 326 11.36 11.96 3.31
CA GLY A 326 12.12 11.93 4.57
C GLY A 326 12.80 13.26 4.92
N ALA A 327 12.63 14.29 4.08
CA ALA A 327 13.11 15.65 4.32
C ALA A 327 12.01 16.66 3.93
N PRO A 328 11.57 17.57 4.84
CA PRO A 328 10.43 18.44 4.55
C PRO A 328 10.57 19.37 3.35
N PHE A 329 11.80 19.64 2.90
CA PHE A 329 12.09 20.48 1.73
C PHE A 329 12.11 19.73 0.39
N VAL A 330 11.79 18.42 0.41
CA VAL A 330 11.55 17.60 -0.78
C VAL A 330 10.13 17.01 -0.69
N PRO A 331 9.09 17.87 -0.77
CA PRO A 331 7.71 17.40 -0.74
C PRO A 331 7.41 16.48 -1.92
N THR A 332 6.36 15.68 -1.78
CA THR A 332 5.79 14.85 -2.84
C THR A 332 4.32 15.22 -3.03
N THR A 333 3.75 14.94 -4.21
CA THR A 333 2.32 15.21 -4.42
C THR A 333 1.65 14.30 -5.44
N GLU A 334 0.38 13.98 -5.17
CA GLU A 334 -0.60 13.38 -6.08
C GLU A 334 -1.77 14.34 -6.36
N ASN A 335 -1.69 15.60 -5.92
CA ASN A 335 -2.73 16.62 -6.07
C ASN A 335 -2.77 17.17 -7.51
N PHE A 336 -3.26 16.31 -8.41
CA PHE A 336 -3.28 16.53 -9.86
C PHE A 336 -4.60 17.16 -10.32
N ASN A 337 -4.52 18.14 -11.22
CA ASN A 337 -5.69 18.72 -11.88
C ASN A 337 -6.15 17.85 -13.06
N LEU A 338 -6.70 16.68 -12.75
CA LEU A 338 -7.22 15.75 -13.76
C LEU A 338 -8.44 16.32 -14.53
N GLY A 339 -9.10 17.36 -14.00
CA GLY A 339 -10.22 18.00 -14.67
C GLY A 339 -9.79 18.86 -15.87
N ALA A 340 -8.72 19.63 -15.71
CA ALA A 340 -8.21 20.51 -16.76
C ALA A 340 -7.08 19.88 -17.61
N PHE A 341 -6.28 18.99 -17.02
CA PHE A 341 -5.05 18.46 -17.62
C PHE A 341 -4.89 16.93 -17.52
N PRO A 342 -5.93 16.11 -17.79
CA PRO A 342 -5.83 14.66 -17.59
C PRO A 342 -4.78 13.97 -18.47
N GLY A 343 -4.45 14.58 -19.63
CA GLY A 343 -3.41 14.04 -20.52
C GLY A 343 -2.01 14.08 -19.93
N PHE A 344 -1.73 14.99 -18.99
CA PHE A 344 -0.40 15.15 -18.40
C PHE A 344 -0.04 14.06 -17.39
N PHE A 345 -1.06 13.37 -16.86
CA PHE A 345 -0.89 12.43 -15.77
C PHE A 345 -1.11 10.98 -16.21
N ARG A 346 -1.11 10.66 -17.51
CA ARG A 346 -1.28 9.27 -17.96
C ARG A 346 -0.07 8.42 -17.60
N ASN A 347 -0.29 7.29 -16.93
CA ASN A 347 0.74 6.29 -16.65
C ASN A 347 1.39 5.76 -17.96
N ARG A 348 2.72 5.55 -17.96
CA ARG A 348 3.48 5.05 -19.13
C ARG A 348 4.82 4.42 -18.72
N ASP A 349 5.45 3.67 -19.62
CA ASP A 349 6.78 3.11 -19.37
C ASP A 349 7.80 4.24 -19.09
N GLY A 350 8.37 4.26 -17.88
CA GLY A 350 9.26 5.29 -17.36
C GLY A 350 10.74 4.92 -17.38
N LEU A 351 11.54 5.66 -16.60
CA LEU A 351 12.92 5.33 -16.27
C LEU A 351 13.02 4.45 -15.00
N GLY A 352 11.90 4.22 -14.31
CA GLY A 352 11.80 3.33 -13.15
C GLY A 352 11.88 1.83 -13.46
N LEU A 353 12.06 1.03 -12.40
CA LEU A 353 12.03 -0.43 -12.48
C LEU A 353 10.59 -0.93 -12.62
N GLU A 354 10.23 -1.46 -13.78
CA GLU A 354 9.00 -2.23 -13.95
C GLU A 354 9.19 -3.64 -13.38
N LEU A 355 8.70 -3.86 -12.17
CA LEU A 355 8.68 -5.17 -11.51
C LEU A 355 7.28 -5.77 -11.54
N ASN A 356 7.23 -7.09 -11.64
CA ASN A 356 6.01 -7.87 -11.59
C ASN A 356 6.11 -8.85 -10.42
N VAL A 357 5.10 -8.82 -9.54
CA VAL A 357 5.03 -9.65 -8.33
C VAL A 357 5.13 -11.16 -8.62
N THR A 358 4.75 -11.58 -9.83
CA THR A 358 4.77 -12.99 -10.26
C THR A 358 6.09 -13.42 -10.91
N GLU A 359 7.01 -12.48 -11.13
CA GLU A 359 8.32 -12.71 -11.72
C GLU A 359 9.43 -12.73 -10.65
N SER A 360 10.61 -13.17 -11.07
CA SER A 360 11.81 -13.22 -10.22
C SER A 360 12.98 -12.58 -10.96
N TYR A 361 13.85 -11.91 -10.22
CA TYR A 361 14.91 -11.07 -10.76
C TYR A 361 16.27 -11.50 -10.21
N GLU A 362 17.27 -11.68 -11.08
CA GLU A 362 18.66 -11.82 -10.63
C GLU A 362 19.20 -10.44 -10.27
N VAL A 363 19.60 -10.26 -9.01
CA VAL A 363 20.12 -9.00 -8.46
C VAL A 363 21.41 -9.23 -7.66
N GLU A 364 22.27 -8.23 -7.58
CA GLU A 364 23.47 -8.24 -6.71
C GLU A 364 23.16 -7.52 -5.40
N VAL A 365 23.39 -8.13 -4.24
CA VAL A 365 23.31 -7.43 -2.97
C VAL A 365 24.53 -6.52 -2.83
N VAL A 366 24.31 -5.21 -2.75
CA VAL A 366 25.38 -4.19 -2.79
C VAL A 366 25.63 -3.52 -1.44
N ASP A 367 24.66 -3.56 -0.53
CA ASP A 367 24.80 -3.12 0.86
C ASP A 367 23.83 -3.90 1.76
N VAL A 368 24.21 -4.15 3.01
CA VAL A 368 23.36 -4.78 4.02
C VAL A 368 23.21 -3.79 5.17
N THR A 369 21.97 -3.36 5.41
CA THR A 369 21.66 -2.38 6.45
C THR A 369 21.62 -3.06 7.82
N ASP A 370 20.89 -4.16 7.92
CA ASP A 370 20.71 -4.98 9.12
C ASP A 370 20.28 -6.42 8.76
N GLY A 371 19.71 -7.16 9.72
CA GLY A 371 19.35 -8.56 9.56
C GLY A 371 18.15 -8.83 8.64
N ASP A 372 17.34 -7.81 8.33
CA ASP A 372 16.14 -7.94 7.52
C ASP A 372 16.02 -6.87 6.41
N THR A 373 17.05 -6.04 6.22
CA THR A 373 17.07 -4.98 5.21
C THR A 373 18.40 -4.96 4.43
N ALA A 374 18.31 -5.00 3.10
CA ALA A 374 19.47 -4.97 2.20
C ALA A 374 19.19 -4.20 0.89
N ASP A 375 20.21 -3.57 0.32
CA ASP A 375 20.14 -2.91 -0.99
C ASP A 375 20.59 -3.86 -2.10
N VAL A 376 19.84 -3.90 -3.19
CA VAL A 376 20.08 -4.77 -4.35
C VAL A 376 20.22 -3.96 -5.64
N ALA A 377 21.17 -4.35 -6.47
CA ALA A 377 21.40 -3.78 -7.79
C ALA A 377 20.86 -4.69 -8.90
N PHE A 378 20.02 -4.12 -9.76
CA PHE A 378 19.47 -4.77 -10.96
C PHE A 378 20.48 -4.74 -12.13
N PRO A 379 20.30 -5.60 -13.16
CA PRO A 379 21.22 -5.68 -14.30
C PRO A 379 21.37 -4.39 -15.12
N ASP A 380 20.39 -3.49 -15.06
CA ASP A 380 20.41 -2.17 -15.70
C ASP A 380 21.21 -1.12 -14.89
N GLY A 381 21.58 -1.45 -13.66
CA GLY A 381 22.33 -0.60 -12.74
C GLY A 381 21.48 0.12 -11.70
N THR A 382 20.15 -0.03 -11.73
CA THR A 382 19.26 0.55 -10.71
C THR A 382 19.48 -0.16 -9.37
N VAL A 383 19.50 0.61 -8.27
CA VAL A 383 19.64 0.10 -6.91
C VAL A 383 18.36 0.37 -6.14
N ASP A 384 17.90 -0.61 -5.36
CA ASP A 384 16.68 -0.52 -4.58
C ASP A 384 16.82 -1.26 -3.25
N THR A 385 16.04 -0.87 -2.24
CA THR A 385 16.09 -1.46 -0.91
C THR A 385 15.03 -2.54 -0.76
N VAL A 386 15.43 -3.71 -0.27
CA VAL A 386 14.56 -4.86 0.02
C VAL A 386 14.36 -4.98 1.52
N ARG A 387 13.10 -4.93 1.99
CA ARG A 387 12.67 -5.50 3.27
C ARG A 387 12.46 -6.99 3.04
N ILE A 388 13.25 -7.78 3.74
CA ILE A 388 13.24 -9.24 3.67
C ILE A 388 11.96 -9.71 4.37
N VAL A 389 10.98 -10.14 3.59
CA VAL A 389 9.60 -10.32 4.05
C VAL A 389 9.46 -11.57 4.94
N GLY A 390 8.58 -11.49 5.95
CA GLY A 390 8.28 -12.56 6.90
C GLY A 390 9.27 -12.72 8.06
N ILE A 391 10.26 -11.84 8.18
CA ILE A 391 11.23 -11.85 9.28
C ILE A 391 11.34 -10.48 9.92
N ASP A 392 11.70 -10.48 11.20
CA ASP A 392 12.06 -9.27 11.93
C ASP A 392 13.29 -9.57 12.80
N THR A 393 14.32 -8.73 12.70
CA THR A 393 15.56 -8.88 13.45
C THR A 393 15.68 -7.80 14.51
N PRO A 394 16.35 -8.08 15.65
CA PRO A 394 16.50 -7.08 16.69
C PRO A 394 17.13 -5.80 16.18
N GLU A 395 16.59 -4.67 16.62
CA GLU A 395 16.96 -3.35 16.17
C GLU A 395 18.42 -3.04 16.51
N THR A 396 19.16 -2.34 15.64
CA THR A 396 20.57 -1.99 15.87
C THR A 396 20.77 -0.55 16.38
N GLY A 397 21.99 -0.20 16.81
CA GLY A 397 22.36 1.19 17.12
C GLY A 397 21.61 1.81 18.31
N SER A 398 20.98 2.98 18.11
CA SER A 398 20.19 3.69 19.13
C SER A 398 18.68 3.63 18.89
N THR A 399 18.23 2.86 17.90
CA THR A 399 16.81 2.64 17.62
C THR A 399 16.15 1.97 18.82
N GLY A 400 14.93 2.40 19.15
CA GLY A 400 14.12 1.76 20.18
C GLY A 400 13.79 0.33 19.76
N GLU A 401 13.55 -0.53 20.73
CA GLU A 401 13.14 -1.92 20.51
C GLU A 401 11.77 -2.12 21.13
N ARG A 402 10.91 -2.88 20.46
CA ARG A 402 9.62 -3.33 21.02
C ARG A 402 9.81 -4.69 21.64
N LEU A 403 10.11 -4.71 22.95
CA LEU A 403 10.45 -5.97 23.63
C LEU A 403 9.26 -6.91 23.76
N GLU A 404 8.05 -6.34 23.72
CA GLU A 404 6.79 -7.05 23.81
C GLU A 404 6.63 -8.06 22.67
N GLU A 405 7.26 -7.84 21.51
CA GLU A 405 7.23 -8.72 20.33
C GLU A 405 8.19 -9.93 20.45
N TYR A 406 9.08 -9.96 21.45
CA TYR A 406 10.10 -11.01 21.62
C TYR A 406 9.76 -11.97 22.75
N GLU A 407 9.28 -13.18 22.41
CA GLU A 407 8.82 -14.16 23.40
C GLU A 407 9.91 -14.49 24.45
N GLY A 408 9.56 -14.33 25.72
CA GLY A 408 10.43 -14.56 26.88
C GLY A 408 11.68 -13.67 26.99
N ILE A 409 11.82 -12.56 26.26
CA ILE A 409 13.02 -11.70 26.31
C ILE A 409 12.73 -10.35 26.98
N ASP A 410 13.05 -10.23 28.26
CA ASP A 410 12.90 -8.97 29.03
C ASP A 410 14.16 -8.07 29.07
N ASP A 411 15.32 -8.58 28.62
CA ASP A 411 16.61 -7.86 28.70
C ASP A 411 16.94 -7.14 27.39
N GLY A 412 16.31 -5.98 27.17
CA GLY A 412 16.53 -5.18 25.97
C GLY A 412 18.00 -4.83 25.67
N PRO A 413 18.83 -4.46 26.66
CA PRO A 413 20.27 -4.32 26.43
C PRO A 413 20.95 -5.60 25.90
N ALA A 414 20.56 -6.78 26.40
CA ALA A 414 21.10 -8.04 25.88
C ALA A 414 20.57 -8.38 24.48
N LEU A 415 19.31 -8.04 24.18
CA LEU A 415 18.75 -8.18 22.84
C LEU A 415 19.45 -7.25 21.83
N LYS A 416 19.79 -6.01 22.24
CA LYS A 416 20.60 -5.10 21.44
C LYS A 416 22.00 -5.65 21.15
N ASP A 417 22.62 -6.34 22.11
CA ASP A 417 23.90 -7.04 21.88
C ASP A 417 23.75 -8.21 20.89
N LYS A 418 22.54 -8.76 20.69
CA LYS A 418 22.22 -9.79 19.70
C LYS A 418 21.96 -9.23 18.31
N ALA A 419 21.42 -8.00 18.21
CA ALA A 419 21.16 -7.28 16.95
C ALA A 419 22.40 -7.23 16.05
N ASP A 420 23.56 -6.86 16.61
CA ASP A 420 24.84 -6.86 15.89
C ASP A 420 25.17 -8.25 15.31
N GLY A 421 24.79 -9.32 16.00
CA GLY A 421 25.01 -10.70 15.54
C GLY A 421 24.07 -11.12 14.40
N ALA A 422 22.82 -10.64 14.41
CA ALA A 422 21.88 -10.85 13.30
C ALA A 422 22.34 -10.10 12.05
N THR A 423 22.82 -8.86 12.21
CA THR A 423 23.42 -8.08 11.11
C THR A 423 24.69 -8.73 10.58
N ASP A 424 25.61 -9.18 11.44
CA ASP A 424 26.81 -9.90 11.02
C ASP A 424 26.45 -11.18 10.23
N TYR A 425 25.38 -11.89 10.61
CA TYR A 425 24.87 -13.05 9.87
C TYR A 425 24.37 -12.67 8.47
N ALA A 426 23.59 -11.59 8.35
CA ALA A 426 23.13 -11.07 7.06
C ALA A 426 24.29 -10.69 6.15
N VAL A 427 25.27 -9.95 6.68
CA VAL A 427 26.48 -9.56 5.93
C VAL A 427 27.24 -10.80 5.45
N ASP A 428 27.42 -11.81 6.31
CA ASP A 428 28.16 -13.03 5.95
C ASP A 428 27.46 -13.85 4.85
N GLU A 429 26.13 -13.85 4.79
CA GLU A 429 25.34 -14.65 3.83
C GLU A 429 24.93 -13.88 2.56
N LEU A 430 24.80 -12.55 2.62
CA LEU A 430 24.26 -11.73 1.52
C LEU A 430 25.28 -10.79 0.86
N ASP A 431 26.22 -10.19 1.60
CA ASP A 431 27.05 -9.08 1.07
C ASP A 431 27.86 -9.49 -0.19
N GLY A 432 27.58 -8.82 -1.31
CA GLY A 432 28.22 -9.08 -2.60
C GLY A 432 27.79 -10.37 -3.30
N GLU A 433 26.77 -11.08 -2.79
CA GLU A 433 26.20 -12.24 -3.45
C GLU A 433 25.20 -11.84 -4.54
N THR A 434 25.12 -12.66 -5.58
CA THR A 434 24.06 -12.55 -6.60
C THR A 434 22.92 -13.47 -6.22
N VAL A 435 21.77 -12.91 -5.89
CA VAL A 435 20.59 -13.61 -5.40
C VAL A 435 19.46 -13.55 -6.41
N THR A 436 18.49 -14.46 -6.29
CA THR A 436 17.21 -14.34 -6.99
C THR A 436 16.19 -13.70 -6.05
N LEU A 437 15.80 -12.48 -6.38
CA LEU A 437 14.72 -11.74 -5.73
C LEU A 437 13.36 -12.23 -6.27
N SER A 438 12.43 -12.53 -5.38
CA SER A 438 11.04 -12.88 -5.71
C SER A 438 10.08 -12.31 -4.67
N PHE A 439 8.78 -12.27 -4.98
CA PHE A 439 7.76 -11.60 -4.16
C PHE A 439 6.65 -12.55 -3.74
N ASP A 440 5.86 -12.15 -2.74
CA ASP A 440 4.60 -12.79 -2.37
C ASP A 440 3.43 -11.98 -2.97
N GLU A 441 2.51 -12.64 -3.67
CA GLU A 441 1.34 -11.97 -4.27
C GLU A 441 0.42 -11.34 -3.20
N GLY A 442 0.38 -11.91 -1.99
CA GLY A 442 -0.43 -11.42 -0.88
C GLY A 442 0.15 -10.20 -0.18
N GLU A 443 1.48 -10.05 -0.19
CA GLU A 443 2.19 -8.90 0.41
C GLU A 443 2.35 -7.74 -0.59
N GLY A 444 2.32 -8.03 -1.89
CA GLY A 444 2.54 -7.05 -2.95
C GLY A 444 4.03 -6.81 -3.25
N LEU A 445 4.32 -5.77 -4.05
CA LEU A 445 5.69 -5.46 -4.47
C LEU A 445 6.47 -4.64 -3.45
N ARG A 446 5.82 -3.63 -2.87
CA ARG A 446 6.43 -2.66 -1.96
C ARG A 446 5.57 -2.46 -0.72
N GLY A 447 6.23 -2.24 0.40
CA GLY A 447 5.58 -1.84 1.65
C GLY A 447 5.39 -0.32 1.74
N ASN A 448 4.76 0.12 2.83
CA ASN A 448 4.41 1.53 3.09
C ASN A 448 5.58 2.52 3.08
N PHE A 449 6.81 2.03 3.19
CA PHE A 449 8.05 2.83 3.16
C PHE A 449 8.74 2.82 1.78
N GLY A 450 8.06 2.37 0.74
CA GLY A 450 8.61 2.29 -0.62
C GLY A 450 9.64 1.18 -0.83
N ARG A 451 10.01 0.40 0.21
CA ARG A 451 10.94 -0.74 0.09
C ARG A 451 10.28 -1.93 -0.62
N LEU A 452 11.04 -2.65 -1.43
CA LEU A 452 10.62 -3.93 -2.02
C LEU A 452 10.37 -4.97 -0.93
N LEU A 453 9.31 -5.77 -1.03
CA LEU A 453 8.98 -6.87 -0.11
C LEU A 453 9.44 -8.20 -0.68
N GLY A 454 10.64 -8.65 -0.30
CA GLY A 454 11.36 -9.66 -1.06
C GLY A 454 11.72 -10.95 -0.30
N PHE A 455 11.75 -12.05 -1.04
CA PHE A 455 12.51 -13.25 -0.70
C PHE A 455 13.81 -13.27 -1.48
N LEU A 456 14.91 -13.59 -0.78
CA LEU A 456 16.24 -13.68 -1.38
C LEU A 456 16.69 -15.15 -1.45
N GLU A 457 16.61 -15.75 -2.64
CA GLU A 457 17.15 -17.09 -2.89
C GLU A 457 18.66 -17.00 -3.21
N LEU A 458 19.47 -17.68 -2.41
CA LEU A 458 20.93 -17.72 -2.50
C LEU A 458 21.40 -18.61 -3.67
N PRO A 459 22.66 -18.47 -4.13
CA PRO A 459 23.21 -19.26 -5.26
C PRO A 459 23.15 -20.78 -5.10
N ASP A 460 23.02 -21.29 -3.87
CA ASP A 460 22.90 -22.71 -3.57
C ASP A 460 21.45 -23.24 -3.58
N GLY A 461 20.48 -22.35 -3.79
CA GLY A 461 19.04 -22.61 -3.84
C GLY A 461 18.35 -22.61 -2.47
N SER A 462 19.05 -22.25 -1.39
CA SER A 462 18.42 -21.94 -0.11
C SER A 462 17.85 -20.51 -0.10
N VAL A 463 16.93 -20.21 0.81
CA VAL A 463 16.28 -18.89 0.90
C VAL A 463 16.72 -18.24 2.20
N TYR A 464 17.36 -17.08 2.11
CA TYR A 464 17.90 -16.37 3.27
C TYR A 464 16.86 -16.16 4.37
N ASN A 465 15.64 -15.72 4.01
CA ASN A 465 14.52 -15.53 4.94
C ASN A 465 14.28 -16.78 5.81
N ALA A 466 14.37 -17.99 5.25
CA ALA A 466 14.20 -19.22 6.03
C ALA A 466 15.44 -19.55 6.87
N ASN A 467 16.64 -19.35 6.32
CA ASN A 467 17.90 -19.70 6.97
C ASN A 467 18.13 -18.85 8.25
N VAL A 468 17.85 -17.54 8.19
CA VAL A 468 18.05 -16.64 9.33
C VAL A 468 17.12 -16.98 10.51
N ILE A 469 15.91 -17.47 10.23
CA ILE A 469 14.97 -17.97 11.25
C ILE A 469 15.46 -19.33 11.79
N GLU A 470 15.85 -20.26 10.91
CA GLU A 470 16.33 -21.60 11.31
C GLU A 470 17.55 -21.51 12.23
N ASP A 471 18.46 -20.56 11.98
CA ASP A 471 19.64 -20.31 12.80
C ASP A 471 19.36 -19.41 14.03
N GLY A 472 18.13 -18.92 14.19
CA GLY A 472 17.63 -18.21 15.37
C GLY A 472 18.00 -16.73 15.44
N TRP A 473 18.28 -16.08 14.32
CA TRP A 473 18.66 -14.65 14.29
C TRP A 473 17.49 -13.69 14.06
N ALA A 474 16.33 -14.20 13.67
CA ALA A 474 15.10 -13.43 13.46
C ALA A 474 13.91 -14.08 14.19
N ARG A 475 12.93 -13.24 14.55
CA ARG A 475 11.56 -13.68 14.83
C ARG A 475 10.74 -13.72 13.54
N VAL A 476 9.63 -14.42 13.57
CA VAL A 476 8.59 -14.32 12.53
C VAL A 476 7.64 -13.22 12.96
N TYR A 477 7.28 -12.30 12.06
CA TYR A 477 6.16 -11.40 12.31
C TYR A 477 4.88 -12.02 11.73
N ASP A 478 3.79 -11.90 12.47
CA ASP A 478 2.55 -12.63 12.20
C ASP A 478 1.65 -11.88 11.20
N SER A 479 2.01 -11.94 9.90
CA SER A 479 1.17 -11.43 8.80
C SER A 479 0.41 -12.54 8.05
N GLY A 480 -0.40 -12.16 7.06
CA GLY A 480 -1.07 -13.08 6.13
C GLY A 480 -0.14 -13.77 5.11
N LEU A 481 1.18 -13.74 5.33
CA LEU A 481 2.20 -14.26 4.42
C LEU A 481 2.00 -15.76 4.12
N GLY A 482 2.02 -16.14 2.85
CA GLY A 482 1.82 -17.54 2.45
C GLY A 482 2.89 -18.54 2.95
N ARG A 483 4.03 -18.05 3.45
CA ARG A 483 5.11 -18.85 4.08
C ARG A 483 5.11 -18.80 5.60
N HIS A 484 4.21 -18.04 6.21
CA HIS A 484 4.16 -17.78 7.64
C HIS A 484 4.32 -19.06 8.48
N ASP A 485 3.43 -20.03 8.30
CA ASP A 485 3.40 -21.24 9.14
C ASP A 485 4.64 -22.13 8.99
N ARG A 486 5.31 -22.04 7.83
CA ARG A 486 6.62 -22.69 7.63
C ARG A 486 7.72 -21.98 8.40
N TYR A 487 7.70 -20.65 8.44
CA TYR A 487 8.66 -19.85 9.20
C TYR A 487 8.43 -20.00 10.69
N TRP A 488 7.17 -20.02 11.12
CA TRP A 488 6.79 -20.35 12.49
C TRP A 488 7.42 -21.66 12.96
N GLU A 489 7.37 -22.74 12.17
CA GLU A 489 7.97 -24.02 12.59
C GLU A 489 9.51 -23.95 12.74
N LEU A 490 10.17 -23.16 11.88
CA LEU A 490 11.61 -22.92 11.98
C LEU A 490 11.94 -22.16 13.26
N GLU A 491 11.20 -21.10 13.53
CA GLU A 491 11.37 -20.28 14.73
C GLU A 491 11.08 -21.08 16.00
N HIS A 492 9.98 -21.84 16.03
CA HIS A 492 9.65 -22.75 17.12
C HIS A 492 10.81 -23.71 17.42
N THR A 493 11.47 -24.23 16.38
CA THR A 493 12.65 -25.09 16.53
C THR A 493 13.86 -24.34 17.09
N ALA A 494 14.11 -23.12 16.63
CA ALA A 494 15.21 -22.26 17.09
C ALA A 494 14.99 -21.81 18.55
N ARG A 495 13.76 -21.40 18.90
CA ARG A 495 13.28 -21.11 20.26
C ARG A 495 13.55 -22.30 21.20
N ALA A 496 13.07 -23.50 20.83
CA ALA A 496 13.26 -24.70 21.63
C ALA A 496 14.73 -25.13 21.79
N SER A 497 15.60 -24.75 20.84
CA SER A 497 17.04 -25.05 20.86
C SER A 497 17.87 -23.98 21.57
N GLY A 498 17.29 -22.79 21.80
CA GLY A 498 17.99 -21.63 22.36
C GLY A 498 19.06 -21.09 21.42
N ASP A 499 18.80 -21.14 20.11
CA ASP A 499 19.72 -20.66 19.07
C ASP A 499 19.63 -19.14 18.89
N GLY A 500 20.70 -18.52 18.38
CA GLY A 500 20.78 -17.07 18.11
C GLY A 500 20.25 -16.16 19.25
N ILE A 501 19.19 -15.40 18.97
CA ILE A 501 18.52 -14.47 19.91
C ILE A 501 17.82 -15.23 21.04
N TRP A 502 17.30 -16.42 20.76
CA TRP A 502 16.54 -17.24 21.72
C TRP A 502 17.39 -17.79 22.87
N ALA A 503 18.72 -17.70 22.78
CA ALA A 503 19.63 -18.04 23.89
C ALA A 503 19.42 -17.19 25.16
N ILE A 504 18.73 -16.06 25.06
CA ILE A 504 18.38 -15.18 26.19
C ILE A 504 16.88 -15.18 26.51
N SER A 505 16.08 -16.01 25.83
CA SER A 505 14.64 -16.17 26.09
C SER A 505 14.39 -17.11 27.28
N ASP A 506 13.48 -16.74 28.17
CA ASP A 506 12.97 -17.56 29.28
C ASP A 506 11.51 -17.17 29.60
N PRO A 507 10.51 -17.65 28.82
CA PRO A 507 9.10 -17.29 29.03
C PRO A 507 8.59 -17.65 30.44
N ALA A 508 9.11 -18.71 31.05
CA ALA A 508 8.75 -19.11 32.42
C ALA A 508 9.31 -18.16 33.51
N ALA A 509 10.22 -17.25 33.14
CA ALA A 509 10.73 -16.20 34.01
C ALA A 509 10.04 -14.84 33.78
N THR A 510 9.16 -14.73 32.78
CA THR A 510 8.37 -13.52 32.51
C THR A 510 7.55 -13.16 33.73
N PRO A 511 7.63 -11.91 34.24
CA PRO A 511 6.82 -11.48 35.37
C PRO A 511 5.32 -11.49 35.06
N GLU A 512 4.51 -11.90 36.04
CA GLU A 512 3.06 -11.72 35.98
C GLU A 512 2.72 -10.21 35.89
N ILE A 513 1.92 -9.84 34.89
CA ILE A 513 1.40 -8.49 34.65
C ILE A 513 -0.12 -8.57 34.52
N GLY A 514 -0.85 -7.49 34.84
CA GLY A 514 -2.28 -7.36 34.52
C GLY A 514 -3.24 -8.41 35.09
N ASP A 515 -2.86 -9.21 36.09
CA ASP A 515 -3.66 -10.33 36.62
C ASP A 515 -4.45 -10.00 37.90
N ASP A 516 -4.95 -8.78 38.01
CA ASP A 516 -5.85 -8.41 39.12
C ASP A 516 -7.30 -8.87 38.85
N PRO A 517 -8.16 -9.02 39.88
CA PRO A 517 -9.58 -9.28 39.68
C PRO A 517 -10.24 -8.24 38.76
N VAL A 518 -11.08 -8.71 37.84
CA VAL A 518 -11.73 -7.87 36.83
C VAL A 518 -12.80 -6.99 37.49
N GLU A 519 -12.51 -5.71 37.64
CA GLU A 519 -13.47 -4.72 38.20
C GLU A 519 -14.24 -3.97 37.10
N GLU A 520 -13.62 -3.74 35.95
CA GLU A 520 -14.18 -3.04 34.80
C GLU A 520 -13.61 -3.62 33.50
N LEU A 521 -14.43 -3.61 32.45
CA LEU A 521 -14.02 -4.00 31.10
C LEU A 521 -14.21 -2.84 30.13
N PHE A 522 -13.33 -2.81 29.14
CA PHE A 522 -13.37 -1.92 28.00
C PHE A 522 -13.81 -2.70 26.77
N PHE A 523 -14.47 -2.08 25.78
CA PHE A 523 -14.81 -2.72 24.51
C PHE A 523 -14.63 -1.73 23.34
N PRO A 524 -13.67 -1.96 22.43
CA PRO A 524 -13.52 -1.13 21.23
C PRO A 524 -14.59 -1.42 20.19
N GLU A 525 -15.14 -0.36 19.61
CA GLU A 525 -16.16 -0.36 18.54
C GLU A 525 -17.14 -1.53 18.59
N PRO A 526 -17.86 -1.73 19.71
CA PRO A 526 -18.48 -3.01 19.97
C PRO A 526 -19.73 -3.27 19.15
N VAL A 527 -19.89 -4.52 18.69
CA VAL A 527 -21.16 -5.02 18.15
C VAL A 527 -21.90 -5.85 19.19
N ALA A 528 -23.22 -5.64 19.33
CA ALA A 528 -24.00 -6.43 20.27
C ALA A 528 -24.02 -7.92 19.86
N VAL A 529 -23.95 -8.81 20.83
CA VAL A 529 -23.91 -10.26 20.63
C VAL A 529 -25.21 -10.96 21.04
N THR A 530 -25.34 -12.24 20.68
CA THR A 530 -26.44 -13.12 21.07
C THR A 530 -25.90 -14.45 21.57
N GLY A 531 -26.60 -15.07 22.51
CA GLY A 531 -26.25 -16.40 23.02
C GLY A 531 -27.07 -16.80 24.24
N PRO A 532 -26.93 -18.05 24.70
CA PRO A 532 -27.66 -18.58 25.84
C PRO A 532 -27.18 -17.98 27.18
N ASP A 533 -25.88 -17.80 27.33
CA ASP A 533 -25.23 -17.24 28.52
C ASP A 533 -24.58 -15.90 28.18
N VAL A 534 -24.87 -14.85 28.96
CA VAL A 534 -24.44 -13.46 28.70
C VAL A 534 -23.80 -12.89 29.97
N PRO A 535 -22.49 -13.07 30.18
CA PRO A 535 -21.82 -12.61 31.39
C PRO A 535 -21.57 -11.10 31.43
N VAL A 536 -21.45 -10.45 30.27
CA VAL A 536 -21.13 -9.02 30.19
C VAL A 536 -22.15 -8.30 29.31
N ARG A 537 -22.62 -7.17 29.79
CA ARG A 537 -23.50 -6.25 29.09
C ARG A 537 -22.91 -4.85 29.12
N SER A 538 -23.29 -4.00 28.19
CA SER A 538 -23.07 -2.56 28.33
C SER A 538 -23.83 -2.02 29.54
N GLU A 539 -23.51 -0.80 29.97
CA GLU A 539 -24.31 -0.08 30.98
C GLU A 539 -25.75 0.21 30.49
N GLY A 540 -25.96 0.27 29.16
CA GLY A 540 -27.27 0.33 28.50
C GLY A 540 -28.06 -0.98 28.56
N GLY A 541 -27.38 -2.11 28.76
CA GLY A 541 -27.95 -3.45 28.90
C GLY A 541 -27.84 -4.33 27.64
N GLU A 542 -27.27 -3.82 26.56
CA GLU A 542 -26.92 -4.59 25.36
C GLU A 542 -25.90 -5.69 25.69
N PRO A 543 -26.07 -6.94 25.22
CA PRO A 543 -25.06 -7.99 25.40
C PRO A 543 -23.76 -7.64 24.68
N LEU A 544 -22.63 -7.73 25.38
CA LEU A 544 -21.28 -7.53 24.82
C LEU A 544 -20.48 -8.83 24.74
N VAL A 545 -20.77 -9.79 25.62
CA VAL A 545 -20.14 -11.12 25.60
C VAL A 545 -21.23 -12.18 25.72
N ALA A 546 -21.13 -13.24 24.92
CA ALA A 546 -22.01 -14.40 25.02
C ALA A 546 -21.23 -15.71 24.85
N LEU A 547 -21.65 -16.74 25.60
CA LEU A 547 -21.01 -18.05 25.64
C LEU A 547 -22.03 -19.14 25.27
N ASP A 548 -21.56 -20.16 24.57
CA ASP A 548 -22.18 -21.48 24.46
C ASP A 548 -21.14 -22.52 24.88
N ALA A 549 -21.00 -22.70 26.19
CA ALA A 549 -20.01 -23.60 26.79
C ALA A 549 -20.25 -25.08 26.41
N ASP A 550 -21.49 -25.46 26.04
CA ASP A 550 -21.77 -26.81 25.53
C ASP A 550 -21.12 -27.04 24.14
N ALA A 551 -20.87 -25.97 23.39
CA ALA A 551 -20.18 -25.98 22.09
C ALA A 551 -18.72 -25.50 22.16
N GLY A 552 -18.22 -25.10 23.33
CA GLY A 552 -16.88 -24.56 23.50
C GLY A 552 -16.65 -23.20 22.80
N VAL A 553 -17.70 -22.41 22.56
CA VAL A 553 -17.60 -21.14 21.81
C VAL A 553 -17.98 -19.92 22.63
N ALA A 554 -17.21 -18.84 22.52
CA ALA A 554 -17.61 -17.49 22.93
C ALA A 554 -17.57 -16.49 21.77
N VAL A 555 -18.47 -15.50 21.83
CA VAL A 555 -18.44 -14.30 20.98
C VAL A 555 -18.29 -13.08 21.87
N LEU A 556 -17.33 -12.22 21.56
CA LEU A 556 -17.08 -10.96 22.24
C LEU A 556 -17.21 -9.86 21.22
N GLY A 557 -18.08 -8.90 21.49
CA GLY A 557 -18.35 -7.79 20.58
C GLY A 557 -17.28 -6.73 20.66
N GLY A 558 -15.99 -7.02 20.47
CA GLY A 558 -14.95 -6.00 20.29
C GLY A 558 -13.55 -6.63 20.19
N PRO A 559 -12.60 -5.99 19.47
CA PRO A 559 -11.19 -6.42 19.36
C PRO A 559 -10.40 -6.08 20.64
N LEU A 560 -10.77 -6.74 21.74
CA LEU A 560 -10.40 -6.36 23.12
C LEU A 560 -8.89 -6.38 23.44
N ILE A 561 -8.12 -7.20 22.72
CA ILE A 561 -6.70 -7.48 23.01
C ILE A 561 -5.74 -6.82 22.02
N GLU A 562 -6.24 -5.84 21.28
CA GLU A 562 -5.47 -5.04 20.36
C GLU A 562 -4.51 -4.12 21.12
N GLU A 563 -3.24 -4.10 20.69
CA GLU A 563 -2.16 -3.42 21.39
C GLU A 563 -2.09 -1.90 21.18
N GLY A 564 -2.66 -1.36 20.10
CA GLY A 564 -2.81 0.07 19.87
C GLY A 564 -3.61 0.79 20.96
N PHE A 565 -4.35 0.08 21.81
CA PHE A 565 -4.92 0.64 23.03
C PHE A 565 -3.91 0.82 24.17
N GLU A 566 -2.73 0.21 24.10
CA GLU A 566 -1.70 0.32 25.13
C GLU A 566 -1.05 1.69 25.15
N SER A 567 -0.78 2.19 26.35
CA SER A 567 -0.22 3.54 26.51
C SER A 567 1.21 3.67 25.95
N ALA A 568 1.94 2.55 25.87
CA ALA A 568 3.26 2.47 25.28
C ALA A 568 3.23 2.54 23.74
N GLU A 569 2.13 2.12 23.12
CA GLU A 569 1.86 2.29 21.68
C GLU A 569 1.20 3.64 21.33
N GLY A 570 1.02 4.51 22.34
CA GLY A 570 0.37 5.82 22.16
C GLY A 570 -1.15 5.80 22.34
N GLY A 571 -1.71 4.65 22.72
CA GLY A 571 -3.11 4.46 23.05
C GLY A 571 -3.54 5.05 24.40
N PRO A 572 -4.85 4.98 24.71
CA PRO A 572 -5.43 5.48 25.97
C PRO A 572 -5.00 4.70 27.23
N GLY A 573 -4.46 3.49 27.07
CA GLY A 573 -3.98 2.60 28.15
C GLY A 573 -5.03 1.62 28.65
N LEU A 574 -4.60 0.37 28.88
CA LEU A 574 -5.46 -0.73 29.33
C LEU A 574 -5.30 -1.14 30.79
N ASP A 575 -4.29 -0.61 31.51
CA ASP A 575 -3.91 -1.00 32.88
C ASP A 575 -5.07 -1.06 33.90
N ASP A 576 -6.08 -0.20 33.76
CA ASP A 576 -7.23 -0.12 34.68
C ASP A 576 -8.36 -1.13 34.32
N TYR A 577 -8.25 -1.85 33.19
CA TYR A 577 -9.27 -2.76 32.68
C TYR A 577 -8.78 -4.21 32.70
N GLY A 578 -9.57 -5.11 33.30
CA GLY A 578 -9.19 -6.52 33.47
C GLY A 578 -9.36 -7.38 32.21
N VAL A 579 -9.04 -6.84 31.03
CA VAL A 579 -9.34 -7.46 29.73
C VAL A 579 -8.59 -8.77 29.52
N TYR A 580 -7.28 -8.80 29.79
CA TYR A 580 -6.46 -9.99 29.62
C TYR A 580 -6.90 -11.13 30.54
N ALA A 581 -7.02 -10.86 31.86
CA ALA A 581 -7.53 -11.83 32.82
C ALA A 581 -8.94 -12.33 32.47
N PHE A 582 -9.83 -11.44 32.02
CA PHE A 582 -11.17 -11.82 31.58
C PHE A 582 -11.14 -12.77 30.37
N LEU A 583 -10.41 -12.45 29.31
CA LEU A 583 -10.33 -13.29 28.12
C LEU A 583 -9.72 -14.66 28.45
N THR A 584 -8.66 -14.71 29.25
CA THR A 584 -8.03 -15.97 29.65
C THR A 584 -8.94 -16.81 30.54
N ASN A 585 -9.76 -16.20 31.40
CA ASN A 585 -10.79 -16.90 32.16
C ASN A 585 -11.95 -17.40 31.26
N VAL A 586 -12.33 -16.65 30.21
CA VAL A 586 -13.30 -17.12 29.21
C VAL A 586 -12.77 -18.36 28.50
N ILE A 587 -11.50 -18.36 28.06
CA ILE A 587 -10.86 -19.53 27.45
C ILE A 587 -10.93 -20.75 28.38
N LYS A 588 -10.60 -20.55 29.66
CA LYS A 588 -10.65 -21.61 30.68
C LYS A 588 -12.07 -22.12 30.99
N GLU A 589 -13.09 -21.26 30.91
CA GLU A 589 -14.49 -21.68 31.10
C GLU A 589 -14.99 -22.52 29.92
N LEU A 590 -14.47 -22.30 28.72
CA LEU A 590 -14.86 -23.02 27.51
C LEU A 590 -14.19 -24.39 27.36
N GLY A 591 -12.98 -24.59 27.90
CA GLY A 591 -12.22 -25.83 27.75
C GLY A 591 -11.10 -26.03 28.77
N ASP A 592 -10.73 -27.30 28.97
CA ASP A 592 -9.67 -27.74 29.90
C ASP A 592 -8.32 -28.01 29.18
N ALA A 593 -8.22 -27.68 27.88
CA ALA A 593 -7.05 -27.96 27.07
C ALA A 593 -5.81 -27.17 27.54
N THR A 594 -4.65 -27.82 27.47
CA THR A 594 -3.36 -27.24 27.84
C THR A 594 -2.51 -27.07 26.60
N GLY A 595 -2.13 -25.84 26.27
CA GLY A 595 -1.39 -25.50 25.05
C GLY A 595 -1.30 -23.99 24.88
N PRO A 596 -0.75 -23.51 23.75
CA PRO A 596 -0.77 -22.08 23.44
C PRO A 596 -2.18 -21.60 23.11
N VAL A 597 -2.38 -20.28 23.19
CA VAL A 597 -3.48 -19.59 22.52
C VAL A 597 -3.06 -19.37 21.07
N ILE A 598 -3.88 -19.81 20.12
CA ILE A 598 -3.63 -19.58 18.70
C ILE A 598 -4.47 -18.39 18.23
N VAL A 599 -3.89 -17.49 17.46
CA VAL A 599 -4.58 -16.34 16.84
C VAL A 599 -4.54 -16.49 15.31
N ASP A 600 -5.70 -16.40 14.67
CA ASP A 600 -5.80 -16.49 13.22
C ASP A 600 -5.36 -15.19 12.52
N GLY A 601 -4.40 -15.32 11.60
CA GLY A 601 -3.93 -14.26 10.71
C GLY A 601 -4.24 -14.54 9.22
N GLY A 602 -4.82 -15.70 8.90
CA GLY A 602 -5.01 -16.18 7.52
C GLY A 602 -6.13 -15.54 6.73
N HIS A 603 -7.00 -14.78 7.40
CA HIS A 603 -8.25 -14.28 6.83
C HIS A 603 -8.28 -12.74 6.74
N GLY A 604 -7.10 -12.13 6.61
CA GLY A 604 -6.88 -10.71 6.35
C GLY A 604 -6.89 -9.80 7.57
N GLN A 605 -6.75 -10.36 8.77
CA GLN A 605 -6.76 -9.61 10.02
C GLN A 605 -5.65 -8.56 10.08
N PHE A 606 -4.44 -8.92 9.65
CA PHE A 606 -3.26 -8.04 9.63
C PHE A 606 -3.43 -6.81 8.71
N ALA A 607 -4.31 -6.90 7.70
CA ALA A 607 -4.45 -5.88 6.68
C ALA A 607 -5.56 -4.84 6.97
N VAL A 608 -6.25 -4.95 8.11
CA VAL A 608 -7.39 -4.08 8.44
C VAL A 608 -7.41 -3.65 9.90
N ASP A 609 -7.62 -2.37 10.15
CA ASP A 609 -7.57 -1.77 11.51
C ASP A 609 -8.70 -2.21 12.45
N TYR A 610 -9.75 -2.85 11.93
CA TYR A 610 -10.90 -3.30 12.72
C TYR A 610 -10.75 -4.72 13.28
N ALA A 611 -9.74 -5.45 12.81
CA ALA A 611 -9.44 -6.81 13.24
C ALA A 611 -8.19 -6.80 14.13
N VAL A 612 -7.83 -7.98 14.61
CA VAL A 612 -6.65 -8.18 15.46
C VAL A 612 -5.92 -9.38 14.93
N SER A 613 -4.68 -9.19 14.49
CA SER A 613 -3.74 -10.26 14.14
C SER A 613 -2.95 -10.70 15.38
N ALA A 614 -2.13 -11.75 15.27
CA ALA A 614 -1.26 -12.13 16.37
C ALA A 614 -0.17 -11.06 16.64
N GLU A 615 0.28 -10.37 15.57
CA GLU A 615 1.21 -9.24 15.65
C GLU A 615 0.64 -8.11 16.53
N ASP A 616 -0.67 -7.84 16.43
CA ASP A 616 -1.35 -6.80 17.22
C ASP A 616 -1.69 -7.23 18.66
N THR A 617 -1.12 -8.34 19.15
CA THR A 617 -1.42 -8.91 20.49
C THR A 617 -0.19 -9.10 21.36
N ALA A 618 0.93 -8.42 21.06
CA ALA A 618 2.20 -8.62 21.76
C ALA A 618 2.06 -8.47 23.29
N TYR A 619 1.29 -7.49 23.76
CA TYR A 619 1.04 -7.29 25.20
C TYR A 619 0.21 -8.41 25.83
N TYR A 620 -0.76 -8.97 25.10
CA TYR A 620 -1.50 -10.14 25.57
C TYR A 620 -0.63 -11.40 25.60
N MET A 621 0.30 -11.56 24.64
CA MET A 621 1.33 -12.60 24.70
C MET A 621 2.17 -12.46 25.97
N ARG A 622 2.70 -11.25 26.26
CA ARG A 622 3.47 -11.01 27.50
C ARG A 622 2.65 -11.30 28.77
N TYR A 623 1.36 -10.97 28.78
CA TYR A 623 0.45 -11.35 29.86
C TYR A 623 0.39 -12.87 30.04
N LEU A 624 0.18 -13.62 28.95
CA LEU A 624 0.06 -15.09 28.95
C LEU A 624 1.34 -15.78 29.39
N GLU A 625 2.51 -15.29 28.98
CA GLU A 625 3.80 -15.86 29.39
C GLU A 625 3.97 -15.82 30.91
N GLY A 626 3.57 -14.70 31.54
CA GLY A 626 3.61 -14.52 32.99
C GLY A 626 2.61 -15.40 33.75
N GLN A 627 1.67 -16.06 33.08
CA GLN A 627 0.69 -16.94 33.71
C GLN A 627 1.21 -18.37 33.84
N SER A 628 1.14 -18.93 35.05
CA SER A 628 1.46 -20.32 35.32
C SER A 628 0.27 -21.09 35.89
N THR A 629 0.22 -22.39 35.64
CA THR A 629 -0.84 -23.28 36.12
C THR A 629 -0.23 -24.49 36.83
N ASP A 630 -1.06 -25.42 37.31
CA ASP A 630 -0.55 -26.70 37.83
C ASP A 630 0.04 -27.58 36.71
N GLU A 631 -0.30 -27.29 35.44
CA GLU A 631 0.05 -28.07 34.24
C GLU A 631 1.20 -27.47 33.42
N VAL A 632 1.31 -26.14 33.34
CA VAL A 632 2.31 -25.42 32.54
C VAL A 632 2.96 -24.28 33.33
N ASP A 633 4.27 -24.07 33.11
CA ASP A 633 5.05 -23.02 33.78
C ASP A 633 4.89 -21.63 33.12
N SER A 634 4.42 -21.58 31.88
CA SER A 634 4.03 -20.37 31.12
C SER A 634 2.97 -20.73 30.07
N ILE A 635 2.20 -19.75 29.58
CA ILE A 635 1.27 -19.92 28.45
C ILE A 635 1.83 -19.18 27.23
N GLY A 636 1.97 -19.88 26.11
CA GLY A 636 2.37 -19.26 24.83
C GLY A 636 1.19 -18.69 24.04
N LEU A 637 1.50 -17.81 23.09
CA LEU A 637 0.61 -17.33 22.04
C LEU A 637 1.31 -17.57 20.69
N GLU A 638 0.59 -18.04 19.69
CA GLU A 638 1.15 -18.31 18.36
C GLU A 638 0.18 -17.84 17.27
N GLY A 639 0.67 -17.21 16.20
CA GLY A 639 -0.13 -16.92 15.01
C GLY A 639 -0.23 -18.11 14.06
N VAL A 640 -1.31 -18.15 13.26
CA VAL A 640 -1.51 -19.16 12.21
C VAL A 640 -2.18 -18.55 10.97
N VAL A 641 -1.72 -18.95 9.78
CA VAL A 641 -2.29 -18.50 8.50
C VAL A 641 -3.16 -19.56 7.84
N ASP A 642 -2.83 -20.85 7.95
CA ASP A 642 -3.67 -21.94 7.42
C ASP A 642 -4.07 -22.89 8.57
N LEU A 643 -5.35 -22.82 8.95
CA LEU A 643 -5.94 -23.63 10.03
C LEU A 643 -6.01 -25.14 9.70
N THR A 644 -5.54 -25.56 8.53
CA THR A 644 -5.52 -26.95 8.05
C THR A 644 -4.14 -27.48 7.72
N SER A 645 -3.09 -26.64 7.65
CA SER A 645 -1.78 -27.05 7.15
C SER A 645 -0.86 -27.66 8.20
N ASP A 646 0.08 -28.43 7.65
CA ASP A 646 1.34 -28.86 8.27
C ASP A 646 2.42 -28.41 7.27
N PRO A 647 3.28 -27.42 7.60
CA PRO A 647 3.56 -26.92 8.95
C PRO A 647 2.58 -25.84 9.46
N GLY A 648 2.68 -25.54 10.77
CA GLY A 648 1.90 -24.53 11.50
C GLY A 648 1.67 -24.97 12.96
N PRO A 649 1.20 -24.08 13.86
CA PRO A 649 0.79 -24.50 15.19
C PRO A 649 -0.49 -25.35 15.09
N ASP A 650 -0.41 -26.59 15.58
CA ASP A 650 -1.52 -27.54 15.53
C ASP A 650 -2.68 -27.12 16.45
N LEU A 651 -3.92 -27.09 15.92
CA LEU A 651 -5.12 -27.08 16.76
C LEU A 651 -5.28 -28.40 17.52
N LEU A 652 -5.02 -29.53 16.85
CA LEU A 652 -5.17 -30.89 17.36
C LEU A 652 -3.88 -31.68 17.17
N ASP A 653 -3.48 -32.43 18.19
CA ASP A 653 -2.32 -33.31 18.09
C ASP A 653 -2.58 -34.54 17.20
N GLY A 654 -1.54 -35.31 16.90
CA GLY A 654 -1.66 -36.53 16.08
C GLY A 654 -2.55 -37.64 16.68
N SER A 655 -3.07 -37.47 17.90
CA SER A 655 -4.06 -38.35 18.54
C SER A 655 -5.49 -37.81 18.47
N GLY A 656 -5.68 -36.58 18.02
CA GLY A 656 -6.96 -35.87 17.94
C GLY A 656 -7.38 -35.22 19.27
N GLU A 657 -6.44 -35.01 20.19
CA GLU A 657 -6.66 -34.22 21.41
C GLU A 657 -6.19 -32.77 21.15
N PRO A 658 -6.76 -31.75 21.83
CA PRO A 658 -6.34 -30.36 21.66
C PRO A 658 -4.84 -30.18 21.90
N ALA A 659 -4.13 -29.66 20.89
CA ALA A 659 -2.74 -29.23 21.00
C ALA A 659 -2.66 -27.76 21.45
N ALA A 660 -3.65 -26.95 21.06
CA ALA A 660 -3.88 -25.60 21.55
C ALA A 660 -4.94 -25.57 22.67
N ARG A 661 -4.89 -24.55 23.52
CA ARG A 661 -5.97 -24.31 24.50
C ARG A 661 -7.15 -23.57 23.86
N ALA A 662 -6.85 -22.66 22.94
CA ALA A 662 -7.83 -21.80 22.32
C ALA A 662 -7.42 -21.42 20.89
N LEU A 663 -8.43 -21.14 20.09
CA LEU A 663 -8.33 -20.42 18.83
C LEU A 663 -9.10 -19.09 18.99
N VAL A 664 -8.41 -17.98 18.77
CA VAL A 664 -8.98 -16.63 18.71
C VAL A 664 -9.08 -16.21 17.25
N LEU A 665 -10.29 -15.88 16.80
CA LEU A 665 -10.56 -15.30 15.48
C LEU A 665 -11.20 -13.93 15.66
N SER A 666 -10.51 -12.88 15.24
CA SER A 666 -11.12 -11.56 15.06
C SER A 666 -11.89 -11.48 13.74
N THR A 667 -12.60 -10.37 13.50
CA THR A 667 -13.53 -10.23 12.36
C THR A 667 -12.78 -10.40 11.04
N PRO A 668 -13.01 -11.50 10.29
CA PRO A 668 -12.19 -11.78 9.13
C PRO A 668 -12.70 -11.04 7.90
N THR A 669 -11.79 -10.61 7.03
CA THR A 669 -12.11 -9.96 5.75
C THR A 669 -12.68 -10.96 4.73
N THR A 670 -12.30 -12.24 4.86
CA THR A 670 -12.75 -13.34 4.02
C THR A 670 -13.30 -14.50 4.85
N ALA A 671 -14.24 -15.25 4.26
CA ALA A 671 -14.80 -16.41 4.95
C ALA A 671 -13.84 -17.60 4.91
N LEU A 672 -13.69 -18.28 6.05
CA LEU A 672 -12.97 -19.56 6.16
C LEU A 672 -13.50 -20.55 5.14
N THR A 673 -12.62 -21.36 4.57
CA THR A 673 -12.97 -22.46 3.68
C THR A 673 -13.75 -23.57 4.41
N ALA A 674 -14.32 -24.51 3.66
CA ALA A 674 -15.05 -25.61 4.27
C ALA A 674 -14.17 -26.54 5.11
N ASP A 675 -12.90 -26.70 4.73
CA ASP A 675 -11.97 -27.60 5.42
C ASP A 675 -11.47 -26.94 6.72
N GLU A 676 -11.17 -25.64 6.70
CA GLU A 676 -10.81 -24.87 7.92
C GLU A 676 -11.96 -24.86 8.93
N ARG A 677 -13.20 -24.60 8.48
CA ARG A 677 -14.36 -24.66 9.38
C ARG A 677 -14.56 -26.04 10.00
N ALA A 678 -14.27 -27.10 9.25
CA ALA A 678 -14.32 -28.46 9.78
C ALA A 678 -13.21 -28.70 10.82
N ALA A 679 -12.00 -28.23 10.57
CA ALA A 679 -10.88 -28.31 11.53
C ALA A 679 -11.20 -27.58 12.84
N VAL A 680 -11.74 -26.36 12.76
CA VAL A 680 -12.15 -25.59 13.95
C VAL A 680 -13.30 -26.27 14.69
N ALA A 681 -14.27 -26.86 13.98
CA ALA A 681 -15.34 -27.61 14.62
C ALA A 681 -14.84 -28.89 15.30
N GLU A 682 -13.90 -29.62 14.69
CA GLU A 682 -13.25 -30.79 15.31
C GLU A 682 -12.44 -30.39 16.55
N PHE A 683 -11.76 -29.24 16.52
CA PHE A 683 -11.05 -28.68 17.66
C PHE A 683 -11.99 -28.35 18.84
N ALA A 684 -13.10 -27.68 18.57
CA ALA A 684 -14.12 -27.38 19.57
C ALA A 684 -14.72 -28.67 20.18
N ASP A 685 -15.06 -29.66 19.33
CA ASP A 685 -15.59 -30.96 19.76
C ASP A 685 -14.60 -31.76 20.64
N ALA A 686 -13.30 -31.54 20.45
CA ALA A 686 -12.24 -32.17 21.23
C ALA A 686 -11.99 -31.47 22.58
N GLY A 687 -12.63 -30.33 22.85
CA GLY A 687 -12.51 -29.57 24.10
C GLY A 687 -11.58 -28.37 24.03
N GLY A 688 -11.20 -27.94 22.82
CA GLY A 688 -10.55 -26.65 22.59
C GLY A 688 -11.54 -25.49 22.66
N ALA A 689 -11.09 -24.33 23.14
CA ALA A 689 -11.92 -23.12 23.22
C ALA A 689 -11.89 -22.33 21.89
N VAL A 690 -13.04 -21.97 21.34
CA VAL A 690 -13.13 -21.08 20.17
C VAL A 690 -13.67 -19.72 20.60
N VAL A 691 -12.87 -18.68 20.42
CA VAL A 691 -13.22 -17.30 20.80
C VAL A 691 -13.29 -16.44 19.54
N LEU A 692 -14.45 -15.83 19.30
CA LEU A 692 -14.66 -14.96 18.16
C LEU A 692 -14.79 -13.51 18.62
N LEU A 693 -14.04 -12.59 18.01
CA LEU A 693 -14.06 -11.16 18.28
C LEU A 693 -14.75 -10.42 17.13
N GLY A 694 -15.87 -9.76 17.42
CA GLY A 694 -16.70 -9.06 16.45
C GLY A 694 -16.67 -7.54 16.65
N THR A 695 -16.44 -6.79 15.59
CA THR A 695 -16.46 -5.31 15.61
C THR A 695 -17.68 -4.73 14.91
N ALA A 696 -18.08 -3.52 15.28
CA ALA A 696 -19.09 -2.72 14.59
C ALA A 696 -18.48 -1.79 13.51
N ALA A 697 -17.15 -1.69 13.43
CA ALA A 697 -16.45 -0.89 12.42
C ALA A 697 -16.74 -1.39 10.99
N ASP A 698 -16.83 -2.72 10.81
CA ASP A 698 -17.32 -3.36 9.59
C ASP A 698 -18.33 -4.47 9.90
N THR A 699 -19.61 -4.12 9.91
CA THR A 699 -20.67 -5.10 10.17
C THR A 699 -20.94 -6.04 9.00
N ASP A 700 -20.47 -5.73 7.79
CA ASP A 700 -20.64 -6.61 6.64
C ASP A 700 -19.63 -7.77 6.72
N ALA A 701 -18.40 -7.50 7.17
CA ALA A 701 -17.36 -8.51 7.42
C ALA A 701 -17.76 -9.55 8.48
N LEU A 702 -18.61 -9.19 9.46
CA LEU A 702 -19.16 -10.15 10.44
C LEU A 702 -19.89 -11.33 9.79
N GLY A 703 -20.40 -11.17 8.56
CA GLY A 703 -21.03 -12.24 7.79
C GLY A 703 -20.10 -13.42 7.50
N ASN A 704 -18.78 -13.20 7.50
CA ASN A 704 -17.78 -14.24 7.26
C ASN A 704 -17.74 -15.30 8.39
N PHE A 705 -18.25 -14.98 9.59
CA PHE A 705 -18.40 -15.96 10.67
C PHE A 705 -19.59 -16.91 10.50
N GLU A 706 -20.60 -16.57 9.70
CA GLU A 706 -21.86 -17.34 9.63
C GLU A 706 -21.64 -18.81 9.27
N GLY A 707 -20.70 -19.07 8.35
CA GLY A 707 -20.31 -20.42 7.95
C GLY A 707 -19.75 -21.21 9.12
N LEU A 708 -18.85 -20.61 9.90
CA LEU A 708 -18.17 -21.26 11.03
C LEU A 708 -19.14 -21.56 12.18
N LEU A 709 -19.93 -20.55 12.57
CA LEU A 709 -20.96 -20.69 13.61
C LEU A 709 -21.94 -21.82 13.27
N SER A 710 -22.33 -21.94 11.99
CA SER A 710 -23.20 -23.02 11.52
C SER A 710 -22.51 -24.39 11.50
N GLU A 711 -21.22 -24.48 11.20
CA GLU A 711 -20.47 -25.74 11.15
C GLU A 711 -20.28 -26.31 12.56
N ILE A 712 -19.88 -25.47 13.52
CA ILE A 712 -19.77 -25.84 14.94
C ILE A 712 -21.16 -26.18 15.52
N GLY A 713 -22.22 -25.52 15.03
CA GLY A 713 -23.58 -25.71 15.52
C GLY A 713 -23.82 -25.02 16.87
N THR A 714 -23.13 -23.90 17.11
CA THR A 714 -23.24 -23.10 18.31
C THR A 714 -24.48 -22.20 18.32
N SER A 715 -24.91 -21.77 19.51
CA SER A 715 -26.05 -20.88 19.74
C SER A 715 -25.66 -19.42 19.95
N VAL A 716 -24.35 -19.10 19.92
CA VAL A 716 -23.87 -17.71 19.95
C VAL A 716 -23.81 -17.09 18.55
N GLY A 717 -23.73 -15.77 18.48
CA GLY A 717 -23.46 -15.05 17.24
C GLY A 717 -23.48 -13.54 17.40
N PHE A 718 -23.00 -12.83 16.38
CA PHE A 718 -23.00 -11.37 16.32
C PHE A 718 -24.32 -10.83 15.77
N THR A 719 -24.70 -9.63 16.20
CA THR A 719 -25.72 -8.83 15.51
C THR A 719 -25.04 -7.85 14.55
N THR A 720 -25.78 -6.85 14.07
CA THR A 720 -25.22 -5.70 13.34
C THR A 720 -25.47 -4.39 14.09
N ASN A 721 -25.77 -4.46 15.39
CA ASN A 721 -26.08 -3.28 16.19
C ASN A 721 -24.80 -2.83 16.90
N ALA A 722 -24.24 -1.70 16.46
CA ALA A 722 -23.19 -1.01 17.20
C ALA A 722 -23.69 -0.62 18.60
N VAL A 723 -22.82 -0.78 19.60
CA VAL A 723 -23.07 -0.38 20.98
C VAL A 723 -22.17 0.81 21.29
N THR A 724 -22.77 1.93 21.69
CA THR A 724 -22.03 3.14 22.09
C THR A 724 -22.50 3.63 23.45
N ASP A 725 -21.63 4.29 24.21
CA ASP A 725 -21.98 4.89 25.50
C ASP A 725 -21.28 6.24 25.68
N ALA A 726 -22.05 7.32 25.65
CA ALA A 726 -21.53 8.69 25.85
C ALA A 726 -21.21 9.04 27.32
N SER A 727 -21.48 8.15 28.27
CA SER A 727 -21.32 8.37 29.72
C SER A 727 -20.26 7.49 30.36
N ASN A 728 -20.14 6.24 29.92
CA ASN A 728 -19.16 5.26 30.43
C ASN A 728 -18.31 4.80 29.25
N ASN A 729 -17.17 5.47 29.07
CA ASN A 729 -16.27 5.23 27.96
C ASN A 729 -14.83 5.57 28.32
N LEU A 730 -13.93 5.03 27.52
CA LEU A 730 -12.51 5.32 27.56
C LEU A 730 -12.25 6.68 26.90
N ASP A 731 -11.54 7.56 27.62
CA ASP A 731 -11.07 8.87 27.14
C ASP A 731 -12.09 9.81 26.48
N GLY A 732 -13.38 9.64 26.77
CA GLY A 732 -14.45 10.49 26.25
C GLY A 732 -15.01 10.03 24.91
N ASP A 733 -14.57 8.90 24.38
CA ASP A 733 -14.98 8.39 23.08
C ASP A 733 -16.17 7.41 23.19
N GLU A 734 -17.33 7.79 22.65
CA GLU A 734 -18.54 6.98 22.80
C GLU A 734 -18.50 5.62 22.06
N VAL A 735 -17.59 5.42 21.11
CA VAL A 735 -17.39 4.12 20.44
C VAL A 735 -16.49 3.17 21.23
N LEU A 736 -15.96 3.65 22.36
CA LEU A 736 -15.04 2.94 23.26
C LEU A 736 -15.70 2.72 24.64
N PRO A 737 -16.90 2.11 24.74
CA PRO A 737 -17.62 2.00 26.00
C PRO A 737 -16.89 1.14 27.03
N THR A 738 -17.03 1.52 28.30
CA THR A 738 -16.60 0.73 29.45
C THR A 738 -17.79 0.20 30.22
N THR A 739 -17.62 -0.90 30.95
CA THR A 739 -18.72 -1.46 31.74
C THR A 739 -18.26 -2.25 32.96
N THR A 740 -19.09 -2.16 34.00
CA THR A 740 -19.04 -2.97 35.23
C THR A 740 -20.28 -3.89 35.34
N ASN A 741 -21.09 -3.97 34.29
CA ASN A 741 -22.37 -4.67 34.27
C ASN A 741 -22.20 -6.17 34.01
N PHE A 742 -21.67 -6.83 35.04
CA PHE A 742 -21.38 -8.26 35.06
C PHE A 742 -22.57 -9.06 35.61
N ASP A 743 -22.94 -10.14 34.92
CA ASP A 743 -23.93 -11.12 35.40
C ASP A 743 -23.24 -12.22 36.24
N SER A 744 -24.00 -13.23 36.68
CA SER A 744 -23.59 -14.21 37.70
C SER A 744 -22.61 -15.29 37.19
N PHE A 745 -21.41 -14.88 36.77
CA PHE A 745 -20.29 -15.74 36.32
C PHE A 745 -19.00 -15.38 37.07
N PRO A 746 -18.94 -15.60 38.39
CA PRO A 746 -17.90 -15.01 39.24
C PRO A 746 -16.47 -15.43 38.89
N GLU A 747 -16.27 -16.63 38.34
CA GLU A 747 -14.95 -17.14 37.94
C GLU A 747 -14.39 -16.43 36.71
N LEU A 748 -15.23 -15.74 35.90
CA LEU A 748 -14.75 -14.94 34.77
C LEU A 748 -14.10 -13.62 35.21
N PHE A 749 -14.37 -13.19 36.44
CA PHE A 749 -14.00 -11.86 36.95
C PHE A 749 -12.97 -11.92 38.09
N THR A 750 -12.24 -13.04 38.22
CA THR A 750 -11.11 -13.17 39.13
C THR A 750 -9.79 -12.91 38.40
N ALA A 751 -8.71 -12.76 39.16
CA ALA A 751 -7.37 -13.05 38.64
C ALA A 751 -7.36 -14.45 38.01
N PHE A 752 -6.61 -14.65 36.93
CA PHE A 752 -6.46 -15.95 36.29
C PHE A 752 -5.60 -16.88 37.15
N THR A 753 -4.46 -16.37 37.60
CA THR A 753 -3.55 -17.06 38.50
C THR A 753 -4.06 -16.94 39.95
N PRO A 754 -4.31 -18.06 40.64
CA PRO A 754 -4.77 -18.00 42.02
C PRO A 754 -3.71 -17.36 42.92
N ASP A 755 -4.13 -16.45 43.81
CA ASP A 755 -3.30 -15.91 44.90
C ASP A 755 -2.44 -17.03 45.51
N SER A 756 -1.11 -16.93 45.37
CA SER A 756 -0.19 -17.85 46.03
C SER A 756 -0.32 -17.64 47.54
N ASP A 757 -1.18 -18.43 48.16
CA ASP A 757 -1.52 -18.36 49.57
C ASP A 757 -0.20 -18.34 50.37
N THR A 758 0.15 -17.18 50.93
CA THR A 758 1.40 -16.93 51.67
C THR A 758 1.65 -18.03 52.71
N GLY A 759 2.50 -19.00 52.36
CA GLY A 759 2.93 -20.12 53.20
C GLY A 759 4.05 -19.78 54.17
#